data_AF-A0A3D4WKS7-F1
#
_entry.id   AF-A0A3D4WKS7-F1
#
_cell.length_a   1.000
_cell.length_b   1.000
_cell.length_c   1.000
_cell.angle_alpha   90.00
_cell.angle_beta   90.00
_cell.angle_gamma   90.00
#
_symmetry.space_group_name_H-M   'P 1'
#
loop_
_entity.id
_entity.type
_entity.pdbx_description
1 polymer ?
#
loop_
_entity_poly.entity_id
_entity_poly.type
_entity_poly.pdbx_seq_one_letter_code
_entity_poly.pdbx_strand_id
1 'polypeptide(L)'
;MRQSSALDILKTGQNVFLTGSAGSGKTYTLNQYIDYLRARRVPVAVTASTGIAATHMNGTTIHSWSGIGIKDELSDRDLSNLSRKQFLADRLKDTAVLVIDEISMLHAKQLNLVSQVLKHIRKNDKAFGGIQVVVAGDFFQLPPIGSKGETNREKFAFMSEAWLDAKFHICYLSEQHRQVSEAANGGLDLDDILNQIRRQEVTFESIAALEATFDQNVDIKRTRLYTHNLNVNSINDKELAALEGEMMRFTATSTGDSKLVETLKKTVRTQDDLVLKVGAKVMFIKNNTELGVSNGTMGELIGFAAVKINDDSKDSSNDLIEDDDDSAEIETDKNVKGKSKKAIKEKEKPKSKKPTTQKMPVVRLNSGREVVAEPEEWIIEDETGDVLASYEQVPLCLAWAITIHKSQGMTLDAAEIDLSRTFELGQGYVALSRLKSLAGLQLLGMNDMSLQLDPLARGADKRFLVLSEEADANYAMLDEESMTQAHEKFILKSGGTLSKSVIDAYATLQKKRREQQQAQIDKKQKLGNQVSDKSESTLLATRVLLEESLSIAEISQARQLSQSTIMRHIGELKSQDPSLACDHLRPADEVMTAVGNAYVAIKVANNPNDFNDDGSIKLRPIFDHLKQSIDYNAIRLALIFITP
;
A
#
# COMPACT_ATOMS: atom_id res chain seq x y z
N MET A 1 -7.46 18.57 25.90
CA MET A 1 -8.73 17.81 25.84
C MET A 1 -8.42 16.31 25.69
N ARG A 2 -9.21 15.44 26.32
CA ARG A 2 -9.09 13.97 26.17
C ARG A 2 -9.74 13.48 24.87
N GLN A 3 -9.30 12.33 24.37
CA GLN A 3 -9.89 11.71 23.17
C GLN A 3 -11.40 11.41 23.32
N SER A 4 -11.86 11.04 24.52
CA SER A 4 -13.27 10.78 24.80
C SER A 4 -14.13 12.03 24.62
N SER A 5 -13.71 13.17 25.19
CA SER A 5 -14.43 14.45 25.06
C SER A 5 -14.49 14.88 23.59
N ALA A 6 -13.37 14.78 22.86
CA ALA A 6 -13.34 15.08 21.44
C ALA A 6 -14.29 14.19 20.62
N LEU A 7 -14.36 12.89 20.95
CA LEU A 7 -15.28 11.95 20.32
C LEU A 7 -16.75 12.34 20.55
N ASP A 8 -17.10 12.79 21.76
CA ASP A 8 -18.47 13.20 22.06
C ASP A 8 -18.86 14.52 21.38
N ILE A 9 -17.93 15.45 21.24
CA ILE A 9 -18.12 16.65 20.41
C ILE A 9 -18.33 16.26 18.94
N LEU A 10 -17.52 15.35 18.39
CA LEU A 10 -17.67 14.87 17.01
C LEU A 10 -19.06 14.28 16.74
N LYS A 11 -19.61 13.52 17.69
CA LYS A 11 -20.94 12.90 17.58
C LYS A 11 -22.09 13.90 17.57
N THR A 12 -21.89 15.16 17.99
CA THR A 12 -22.94 16.20 17.91
C THR A 12 -23.23 16.67 16.48
N GLY A 13 -22.38 16.32 15.50
CA GLY A 13 -22.52 16.75 14.12
C GLY A 13 -21.93 18.14 13.83
N GLN A 14 -21.22 18.74 14.79
CA GLN A 14 -20.49 19.98 14.58
C GLN A 14 -19.27 19.77 13.66
N ASN A 15 -18.90 20.80 12.91
CA ASN A 15 -17.63 20.81 12.20
C ASN A 15 -16.50 20.87 13.23
N VAL A 16 -15.52 19.99 13.12
CA VAL A 16 -14.43 19.87 14.11
C VAL A 16 -13.07 19.96 13.44
N PHE A 17 -12.16 20.71 14.05
CA PHE A 17 -10.72 20.59 13.80
C PHE A 17 -10.08 19.84 14.97
N LEU A 18 -9.67 18.60 14.70
CA LEU A 18 -8.96 17.75 15.64
C LEU A 18 -7.45 17.93 15.49
N THR A 19 -6.83 18.57 16.48
CA THR A 19 -5.39 18.88 16.46
C THR A 19 -4.68 18.34 17.71
N GLY A 20 -3.36 18.45 17.73
CA GLY A 20 -2.51 18.00 18.82
C GLY A 20 -1.14 17.58 18.31
N SER A 21 -0.20 17.34 19.22
CA SER A 21 1.15 16.90 18.87
C SER A 21 1.17 15.59 18.07
N ALA A 22 2.26 15.36 17.34
CA ALA A 22 2.48 14.08 16.69
C ALA A 22 2.47 12.94 17.72
N GLY A 23 1.63 11.92 17.49
CA GLY A 23 1.43 10.82 18.44
C GLY A 23 0.21 10.95 19.36
N SER A 24 -0.50 12.09 19.33
CA SER A 24 -1.60 12.35 20.27
C SER A 24 -2.90 11.55 20.09
N GLY A 25 -2.88 10.58 19.17
CA GLY A 25 -4.02 9.71 18.85
C GLY A 25 -5.11 10.35 18.00
N LYS A 26 -4.83 11.43 17.25
CA LYS A 26 -5.78 12.04 16.28
C LYS A 26 -6.43 11.00 15.36
N THR A 27 -5.62 10.25 14.61
CA THR A 27 -6.10 9.21 13.67
C THR A 27 -6.87 8.10 14.40
N TYR A 28 -6.49 7.78 15.65
CA TYR A 28 -7.22 6.81 16.47
C TYR A 28 -8.62 7.30 16.83
N THR A 29 -8.75 8.53 17.30
CA THR A 29 -10.05 9.17 17.58
C THR A 29 -10.92 9.26 16.33
N LEU A 30 -10.34 9.62 15.18
CA LEU A 30 -11.07 9.62 13.91
C LEU A 30 -11.58 8.23 13.54
N ASN A 31 -10.75 7.18 13.70
CA ASN A 31 -11.16 5.81 13.40
C ASN A 31 -12.29 5.34 14.32
N GLN A 32 -12.26 5.68 15.61
CA GLN A 32 -13.39 5.41 16.51
C GLN A 32 -14.67 6.11 16.05
N TYR A 33 -14.56 7.36 15.60
CA TYR A 33 -15.71 8.12 15.11
C TYR A 33 -16.26 7.54 13.79
N ILE A 34 -15.38 7.18 12.85
CA ILE A 34 -15.75 6.53 11.59
C ILE A 34 -16.46 5.20 11.85
N ASP A 35 -15.95 4.39 12.78
CA ASP A 35 -16.60 3.13 13.17
C ASP A 35 -17.97 3.37 13.82
N TYR A 36 -18.09 4.40 14.67
CA TYR A 36 -19.35 4.82 15.27
C TYR A 36 -20.41 5.19 14.21
N LEU A 37 -20.00 5.93 13.16
CA LEU A 37 -20.85 6.33 12.03
C LEU A 37 -21.25 5.14 11.15
N ARG A 38 -20.28 4.29 10.78
CA ARG A 38 -20.50 3.10 9.94
C ARG A 38 -21.43 2.09 10.61
N ALA A 39 -21.28 1.89 11.92
CA ALA A 39 -22.19 1.04 12.70
C ALA A 39 -23.65 1.51 12.62
N ARG A 40 -23.86 2.81 12.42
CA ARG A 40 -25.16 3.47 12.30
C ARG A 40 -25.55 3.77 10.85
N ARG A 41 -24.82 3.23 9.86
CA ARG A 41 -25.05 3.43 8.42
C ARG A 41 -25.03 4.89 7.97
N VAL A 42 -24.36 5.78 8.70
CA VAL A 42 -24.18 7.16 8.25
C VAL A 42 -23.15 7.18 7.12
N PRO A 43 -23.45 7.78 5.95
CA PRO A 43 -22.50 7.88 4.85
C PRO A 43 -21.33 8.80 5.20
N VAL A 44 -20.15 8.20 5.40
CA VAL A 44 -18.90 8.90 5.74
C VAL A 44 -17.87 8.76 4.62
N ALA A 45 -17.38 9.90 4.15
CA ALA A 45 -16.23 9.98 3.24
C ALA A 45 -14.95 10.14 4.07
N VAL A 46 -14.03 9.17 3.94
CA VAL A 46 -12.73 9.19 4.63
C VAL A 46 -11.67 9.61 3.62
N THR A 47 -11.06 10.77 3.86
CA THR A 47 -10.06 11.36 2.97
C THR A 47 -8.82 11.82 3.71
N ALA A 48 -7.74 12.03 2.98
CA ALA A 48 -6.57 12.74 3.48
C ALA A 48 -5.93 13.60 2.38
N SER A 49 -5.00 14.48 2.78
CA SER A 49 -4.25 15.34 1.86
C SER A 49 -3.26 14.58 0.96
N THR A 50 -2.79 13.40 1.38
CA THR A 50 -1.84 12.56 0.63
C THR A 50 -2.29 11.10 0.56
N GLY A 51 -1.82 10.36 -0.45
CA GLY A 51 -2.16 8.94 -0.63
C GLY A 51 -1.71 8.03 0.51
N ILE A 52 -0.55 8.36 1.13
CA ILE A 52 0.00 7.62 2.28
C ILE A 52 -0.95 7.74 3.48
N ALA A 53 -1.28 8.98 3.85
CA ALA A 53 -2.19 9.26 4.95
C ALA A 53 -3.59 8.69 4.70
N ALA A 54 -4.10 8.80 3.47
CA ALA A 54 -5.41 8.29 3.10
C ALA A 54 -5.54 6.78 3.35
N THR A 55 -4.47 6.03 3.11
CA THR A 55 -4.51 4.57 3.26
C THR A 55 -4.44 4.14 4.71
N HIS A 56 -3.71 4.86 5.56
CA HIS A 56 -3.73 4.58 6.99
C HIS A 56 -5.14 4.63 7.60
N MET A 57 -6.09 5.26 6.91
CA MET A 57 -7.51 5.33 7.29
C MET A 57 -8.46 4.55 6.36
N ASN A 58 -7.92 3.72 5.45
CA ASN A 58 -8.67 3.04 4.39
C ASN A 58 -9.58 3.99 3.59
N GLY A 59 -9.06 5.18 3.27
CA GLY A 59 -9.73 6.24 2.52
C GLY A 59 -9.07 6.50 1.17
N THR A 60 -9.42 7.63 0.56
CA THR A 60 -8.81 8.13 -0.69
C THR A 60 -8.26 9.55 -0.51
N THR A 61 -7.55 10.10 -1.49
CA THR A 61 -7.13 11.51 -1.41
C THR A 61 -8.35 12.43 -1.58
N ILE A 62 -8.32 13.59 -0.91
CA ILE A 62 -9.38 14.59 -1.03
C ILE A 62 -9.54 15.07 -2.48
N HIS A 63 -8.46 15.15 -3.25
CA HIS A 63 -8.47 15.50 -4.67
C HIS A 63 -9.27 14.50 -5.51
N SER A 64 -9.03 13.20 -5.30
CA SER A 64 -9.73 12.12 -6.01
C SER A 64 -11.21 12.03 -5.59
N TRP A 65 -11.49 12.19 -4.30
CA TRP A 65 -12.85 12.15 -3.78
C TRP A 65 -13.71 13.32 -4.28
N SER A 66 -13.17 14.54 -4.29
CA SER A 66 -13.90 15.75 -4.69
C SER A 66 -13.97 15.94 -6.21
N GLY A 67 -13.06 15.31 -6.98
CA GLY A 67 -12.98 15.47 -8.42
C GLY A 67 -12.31 16.78 -8.88
N ILE A 68 -11.74 17.57 -7.96
CA ILE A 68 -11.06 18.84 -8.29
C ILE A 68 -9.74 18.64 -9.04
N GLY A 69 -9.17 17.43 -9.01
CA GLY A 69 -7.87 17.12 -9.60
C GLY A 69 -6.76 17.97 -8.99
N ILE A 70 -5.89 18.51 -9.83
CA ILE A 70 -4.76 19.39 -9.43
C ILE A 70 -5.04 20.87 -9.74
N LYS A 71 -6.31 21.25 -9.93
CA LYS A 71 -6.68 22.64 -10.27
C LYS A 71 -6.56 23.55 -9.04
N ASP A 72 -6.14 24.78 -9.28
CA ASP A 72 -6.11 25.85 -8.27
C ASP A 72 -7.38 26.71 -8.27
N GLU A 73 -8.15 26.67 -9.37
CA GLU A 73 -9.40 27.41 -9.56
C GLU A 73 -10.42 26.56 -10.33
N LEU A 74 -11.71 26.82 -10.12
CA LEU A 74 -12.81 26.17 -10.85
C LEU A 74 -13.78 27.22 -11.39
N SER A 75 -14.07 27.15 -12.68
CA SER A 75 -15.11 27.94 -13.35
C SER A 75 -16.50 27.30 -13.21
N ASP A 76 -17.55 28.04 -13.51
CA ASP A 76 -18.93 27.50 -13.54
C ASP A 76 -19.09 26.34 -14.54
N ARG A 77 -18.30 26.36 -15.62
CA ARG A 77 -18.25 25.26 -16.59
C ARG A 77 -17.65 24.00 -15.96
N ASP A 78 -16.55 24.13 -15.21
CA ASP A 78 -15.94 23.02 -14.50
C ASP A 78 -16.92 22.37 -13.52
N LEU A 79 -17.62 23.19 -12.73
CA LEU A 79 -18.64 22.73 -11.77
C LEU A 79 -19.81 22.03 -12.47
N SER A 80 -20.24 22.56 -13.61
CA SER A 80 -21.29 21.95 -14.43
C SER A 80 -20.86 20.59 -14.98
N ASN A 81 -19.60 20.45 -15.39
CA ASN A 81 -19.04 19.18 -15.86
C ASN A 81 -18.92 18.15 -14.74
N LEU A 82 -18.46 18.55 -13.56
CA LEU A 82 -18.42 17.68 -12.38
C LEU A 82 -19.83 17.17 -12.02
N SER A 83 -20.85 18.02 -12.16
CA SER A 83 -22.24 17.65 -11.92
C SER A 83 -22.81 16.64 -12.93
N ARG A 84 -22.23 16.52 -14.13
CA ARG A 84 -22.63 15.52 -15.15
C ARG A 84 -22.00 14.14 -14.89
N LYS A 85 -20.91 14.06 -14.12
CA LYS A 85 -20.29 12.79 -13.72
C LYS A 85 -21.16 12.12 -12.66
N GLN A 86 -22.15 11.33 -13.09
CA GLN A 86 -23.22 10.80 -12.23
C GLN A 86 -22.69 10.12 -10.96
N PHE A 87 -21.70 9.23 -11.08
CA PHE A 87 -21.12 8.53 -9.93
C PHE A 87 -20.46 9.48 -8.91
N LEU A 88 -19.76 10.52 -9.40
CA LEU A 88 -19.16 11.54 -8.54
C LEU A 88 -20.25 12.38 -7.85
N ALA A 89 -21.23 12.86 -8.63
CA ALA A 89 -22.29 13.70 -8.14
C ALA A 89 -23.14 13.00 -7.07
N ASP A 90 -23.50 11.73 -7.29
CA ASP A 90 -24.28 10.93 -6.33
C ASP A 90 -23.47 10.68 -5.06
N ARG A 91 -22.20 10.29 -5.18
CA ARG A 91 -21.30 10.13 -4.02
C ARG A 91 -21.23 11.40 -3.15
N LEU A 92 -21.10 12.58 -3.78
CA LEU A 92 -21.02 13.86 -3.07
C LEU A 92 -22.36 14.32 -2.48
N LYS A 93 -23.49 13.96 -3.10
CA LYS A 93 -24.85 14.18 -2.56
C LYS A 93 -25.20 13.25 -1.41
N ASP A 94 -24.73 12.01 -1.44
CA ASP A 94 -25.05 11.02 -0.41
C ASP A 94 -24.18 11.17 0.84
N THR A 95 -22.99 11.76 0.70
CA THR A 95 -22.08 11.98 1.84
C THR A 95 -22.71 12.88 2.90
N ALA A 96 -22.74 12.42 4.15
CA ALA A 96 -23.20 13.19 5.30
C ALA A 96 -22.04 13.74 6.15
N VAL A 97 -20.92 13.03 6.18
CA VAL A 97 -19.71 13.41 6.92
C VAL A 97 -18.49 13.29 6.03
N LEU A 98 -17.67 14.35 5.98
CA LEU A 98 -16.36 14.36 5.32
C LEU A 98 -15.25 14.45 6.36
N VAL A 99 -14.39 13.43 6.40
CA VAL A 99 -13.17 13.42 7.21
C VAL A 99 -11.97 13.74 6.33
N ILE A 100 -11.12 14.68 6.74
CA ILE A 100 -9.88 15.05 6.06
C ILE A 100 -8.70 14.97 7.04
N ASP A 101 -7.88 13.93 6.94
CA ASP A 101 -6.65 13.82 7.73
C ASP A 101 -5.45 14.50 7.04
N GLU A 102 -4.43 14.80 7.85
CA GLU A 102 -3.23 15.56 7.45
C GLU A 102 -3.56 16.91 6.77
N ILE A 103 -4.49 17.67 7.36
CA ILE A 103 -4.95 18.98 6.85
C ILE A 103 -3.82 20.02 6.71
N SER A 104 -2.68 19.82 7.41
CA SER A 104 -1.53 20.73 7.33
C SER A 104 -0.93 20.81 5.93
N MET A 105 -1.04 19.74 5.14
CA MET A 105 -0.55 19.68 3.76
C MET A 105 -1.62 20.05 2.73
N LEU A 106 -2.86 20.34 3.14
CA LEU A 106 -3.90 20.78 2.23
C LEU A 106 -3.83 22.29 2.03
N HIS A 107 -3.77 22.72 0.77
CA HIS A 107 -3.67 24.14 0.44
C HIS A 107 -4.99 24.88 0.69
N ALA A 108 -4.93 26.15 1.11
CA ALA A 108 -6.10 27.02 1.34
C ALA A 108 -7.06 27.07 0.13
N LYS A 109 -6.50 27.34 -1.05
CA LYS A 109 -7.19 27.25 -2.36
C LYS A 109 -7.95 25.93 -2.52
N GLN A 110 -7.30 24.80 -2.26
CA GLN A 110 -7.93 23.48 -2.42
C GLN A 110 -9.09 23.28 -1.44
N LEU A 111 -8.98 23.73 -0.19
CA LEU A 111 -10.09 23.66 0.77
C LEU A 111 -11.29 24.53 0.32
N ASN A 112 -11.02 25.71 -0.27
CA ASN A 112 -12.06 26.54 -0.89
C ASN A 112 -12.75 25.83 -2.05
N LEU A 113 -11.98 25.19 -2.95
CA LEU A 113 -12.55 24.45 -4.08
C LEU A 113 -13.43 23.29 -3.64
N VAL A 114 -13.01 22.53 -2.62
CA VAL A 114 -13.84 21.44 -2.05
C VAL A 114 -15.18 22.00 -1.54
N SER A 115 -15.15 23.13 -0.83
CA SER A 115 -16.37 23.80 -0.36
C SER A 115 -17.25 24.26 -1.54
N GLN A 116 -16.66 24.87 -2.56
CA GLN A 116 -17.36 25.32 -3.77
C GLN A 116 -18.05 24.18 -4.51
N VAL A 117 -17.34 23.06 -4.74
CA VAL A 117 -17.89 21.85 -5.40
C VAL A 117 -19.07 21.29 -4.61
N LEU A 118 -18.94 21.18 -3.28
CA LEU A 118 -20.01 20.65 -2.44
C LEU A 118 -21.23 21.58 -2.40
N LYS A 119 -21.03 22.90 -2.27
CA LYS A 119 -22.12 23.90 -2.33
C LYS A 119 -22.90 23.77 -3.65
N HIS A 120 -22.18 23.66 -4.78
CA HIS A 120 -22.76 23.52 -6.11
C HIS A 120 -23.54 22.21 -6.29
N ILE A 121 -22.89 21.06 -6.07
CA ILE A 121 -23.49 19.73 -6.34
C ILE A 121 -24.68 19.44 -5.42
N ARG A 122 -24.60 19.90 -4.16
CA ARG A 122 -25.67 19.72 -3.17
C ARG A 122 -26.72 20.81 -3.21
N LYS A 123 -26.54 21.86 -4.03
CA LYS A 123 -27.41 23.04 -4.12
C LYS A 123 -27.72 23.63 -2.75
N ASN A 124 -26.68 23.83 -1.95
CA ASN A 124 -26.79 24.31 -0.57
C ASN A 124 -25.63 25.24 -0.24
N ASP A 125 -25.92 26.52 0.02
CA ASP A 125 -24.90 27.54 0.23
C ASP A 125 -24.24 27.50 1.62
N LYS A 126 -24.72 26.65 2.53
CA LYS A 126 -24.04 26.41 3.82
C LYS A 126 -22.63 25.88 3.58
N ALA A 127 -21.74 26.09 4.55
CA ALA A 127 -20.37 25.57 4.51
C ALA A 127 -20.34 24.11 4.05
N PHE A 128 -19.53 23.81 3.02
CA PHE A 128 -19.39 22.47 2.44
C PHE A 128 -20.72 21.80 2.03
N GLY A 129 -21.72 22.58 1.58
CA GLY A 129 -23.02 22.04 1.19
C GLY A 129 -23.84 21.47 2.36
N GLY A 130 -23.54 21.90 3.58
CA GLY A 130 -24.26 21.57 4.80
C GLY A 130 -23.96 20.19 5.40
N ILE A 131 -22.93 19.50 4.91
CA ILE A 131 -22.42 18.28 5.54
C ILE A 131 -21.59 18.62 6.78
N GLN A 132 -21.35 17.64 7.64
CA GLN A 132 -20.34 17.78 8.68
C GLN A 132 -18.95 17.61 8.07
N VAL A 133 -18.03 18.51 8.41
CA VAL A 133 -16.61 18.40 8.04
C VAL A 133 -15.77 18.24 9.29
N VAL A 134 -14.97 17.18 9.31
CA VAL A 134 -14.00 16.89 10.35
C VAL A 134 -12.62 16.93 9.73
N VAL A 135 -11.82 17.93 10.10
CA VAL A 135 -10.43 18.04 9.65
C VAL A 135 -9.51 17.64 10.79
N ALA A 136 -8.41 16.96 10.49
CA ALA A 136 -7.41 16.59 11.46
C ALA A 136 -6.00 16.82 10.94
N GLY A 137 -5.08 17.18 11.83
CA GLY A 137 -3.68 17.40 11.49
C GLY A 137 -2.96 18.24 12.52
N ASP A 138 -1.77 18.71 12.17
CA ASP A 138 -0.91 19.52 13.04
C ASP A 138 -0.12 20.51 12.18
N PHE A 139 -0.40 21.81 12.31
CA PHE A 139 0.21 22.84 11.47
C PHE A 139 1.67 23.15 11.82
N PHE A 140 2.24 22.51 12.86
CA PHE A 140 3.69 22.49 13.07
C PHE A 140 4.42 21.44 12.23
N GLN A 141 3.67 20.54 11.57
CA GLN A 141 4.24 19.68 10.53
C GLN A 141 4.45 20.47 9.23
N LEU A 142 4.75 19.77 8.13
CA LEU A 142 5.05 20.43 6.88
C LEU A 142 3.82 21.19 6.35
N PRO A 143 4.01 22.43 5.85
CA PRO A 143 2.97 23.17 5.16
C PRO A 143 2.68 22.56 3.77
N PRO A 144 1.62 23.02 3.08
CA PRO A 144 1.37 22.62 1.71
C PRO A 144 2.55 23.03 0.80
N ILE A 145 2.79 22.23 -0.24
CA ILE A 145 3.73 22.59 -1.31
C ILE A 145 3.06 23.71 -2.13
N GLY A 146 3.73 24.85 -2.24
CA GLY A 146 3.25 26.01 -2.97
C GLY A 146 4.13 26.37 -4.16
N SER A 147 3.69 27.37 -4.91
CA SER A 147 4.46 27.94 -6.02
C SER A 147 5.67 28.75 -5.52
N LYS A 148 6.67 28.93 -6.38
CA LYS A 148 7.87 29.69 -6.03
C LYS A 148 7.51 31.12 -5.62
N GLY A 149 7.84 31.50 -4.38
CA GLY A 149 7.55 32.82 -3.82
C GLY A 149 6.22 32.92 -3.05
N GLU A 150 5.41 31.85 -3.02
CA GLU A 150 4.16 31.80 -2.26
C GLU A 150 4.46 31.67 -0.75
N THR A 151 3.81 32.52 0.04
CA THR A 151 4.02 32.59 1.49
C THR A 151 3.18 31.54 2.23
N ASN A 152 3.61 31.10 3.42
CA ASN A 152 2.81 30.18 4.24
C ASN A 152 1.41 30.72 4.59
N ARG A 153 1.24 32.05 4.62
CA ARG A 153 -0.06 32.71 4.79
C ARG A 153 -1.04 32.41 3.65
N GLU A 154 -0.56 32.28 2.43
CA GLU A 154 -1.38 31.94 1.26
C GLU A 154 -1.68 30.44 1.20
N LYS A 155 -0.81 29.61 1.81
CA LYS A 155 -0.88 28.15 1.75
C LYS A 155 -1.76 27.53 2.81
N PHE A 156 -1.66 27.95 4.07
CA PHE A 156 -2.30 27.24 5.18
C PHE A 156 -3.83 27.20 5.09
N ALA A 157 -4.41 26.01 5.24
CA ALA A 157 -5.86 25.80 5.20
C ALA A 157 -6.66 26.70 6.17
N PHE A 158 -6.12 27.01 7.35
CA PHE A 158 -6.78 27.89 8.32
C PHE A 158 -6.88 29.37 7.90
N MET A 159 -6.22 29.74 6.80
CA MET A 159 -6.31 31.06 6.19
C MET A 159 -7.41 31.14 5.10
N SER A 160 -8.08 30.03 4.80
CA SER A 160 -9.11 29.96 3.75
C SER A 160 -10.48 30.49 4.23
N GLU A 161 -11.27 30.99 3.29
CA GLU A 161 -12.66 31.39 3.53
C GLU A 161 -13.51 30.19 3.94
N ALA A 162 -13.30 29.02 3.31
CA ALA A 162 -13.98 27.79 3.67
C ALA A 162 -13.74 27.38 5.14
N TRP A 163 -12.55 27.65 5.70
CA TRP A 163 -12.26 27.41 7.11
C TRP A 163 -13.05 28.35 8.02
N LEU A 164 -13.15 29.62 7.66
CA LEU A 164 -13.94 30.62 8.38
C LEU A 164 -15.44 30.26 8.36
N ASP A 165 -15.96 29.92 7.18
CA ASP A 165 -17.35 29.48 6.96
C ASP A 165 -17.70 28.23 7.77
N ALA A 166 -16.76 27.28 7.87
CA ALA A 166 -16.97 26.02 8.56
C ALA A 166 -17.18 26.18 10.06
N LYS A 167 -16.62 27.24 10.67
CA LYS A 167 -16.66 27.49 12.12
C LYS A 167 -16.27 26.25 12.92
N PHE A 168 -15.08 25.72 12.62
CA PHE A 168 -14.57 24.52 13.26
C PHE A 168 -14.51 24.68 14.78
N HIS A 169 -15.10 23.72 15.50
CA HIS A 169 -14.87 23.54 16.91
C HIS A 169 -13.50 22.89 17.07
N ILE A 170 -12.65 23.51 17.88
CA ILE A 170 -11.26 23.08 18.01
C ILE A 170 -11.17 22.04 19.13
N CYS A 171 -10.68 20.85 18.80
CA CYS A 171 -10.41 19.79 19.78
C CYS A 171 -8.90 19.53 19.80
N TYR A 172 -8.21 20.08 20.81
CA TYR A 172 -6.77 19.94 20.98
C TYR A 172 -6.47 18.75 21.91
N LEU A 173 -6.02 17.64 21.34
CA LEU A 173 -5.64 16.45 22.08
C LEU A 173 -4.32 16.66 22.80
N SER A 174 -4.32 16.39 24.11
CA SER A 174 -3.15 16.55 24.99
C SER A 174 -2.50 15.23 25.40
N GLU A 175 -3.13 14.09 25.12
CA GLU A 175 -2.60 12.75 25.44
C GLU A 175 -1.49 12.38 24.46
N GLN A 176 -0.45 11.66 24.91
CA GLN A 176 0.64 11.19 24.06
C GLN A 176 0.70 9.66 24.07
N HIS A 177 0.77 9.04 22.88
CA HIS A 177 0.72 7.57 22.74
C HIS A 177 1.82 6.97 21.86
N ARG A 178 2.52 7.76 21.04
CA ARG A 178 3.56 7.23 20.14
C ARG A 178 4.91 7.12 20.84
N GLN A 179 5.31 8.17 21.53
CA GLN A 179 6.58 8.25 22.22
C GLN A 179 6.45 7.46 23.51
N VAL A 180 7.40 6.55 23.74
CA VAL A 180 7.47 5.81 24.99
C VAL A 180 8.22 6.70 25.97
N SER A 181 7.56 7.11 27.06
CA SER A 181 8.27 7.81 28.11
C SER A 181 9.18 6.82 28.83
N GLU A 182 10.49 6.96 28.60
CA GLU A 182 11.54 6.19 29.27
C GLU A 182 11.94 6.84 30.61
N ALA A 183 11.17 7.84 31.07
CA ALA A 183 11.43 8.67 32.25
C ALA A 183 11.25 7.95 33.60
N ALA A 184 11.47 6.64 33.67
CA ALA A 184 11.59 5.93 34.95
C ALA A 184 12.82 6.41 35.76
N ASN A 185 13.80 7.06 35.11
CA ASN A 185 15.05 7.53 35.73
C ASN A 185 15.28 9.05 35.66
N GLY A 186 14.26 9.86 35.29
CA GLY A 186 14.39 11.33 35.26
C GLY A 186 15.29 11.90 34.16
N GLY A 187 15.54 11.14 33.09
CA GLY A 187 16.23 11.61 31.89
C GLY A 187 15.29 12.28 30.89
N LEU A 188 15.86 13.10 30.00
CA LEU A 188 15.17 13.83 28.94
C LEU A 188 14.80 12.86 27.80
N ASP A 189 13.52 12.77 27.45
CA ASP A 189 13.04 11.86 26.41
C ASP A 189 12.71 12.57 25.08
N LEU A 190 12.37 11.80 24.05
CA LEU A 190 12.05 12.37 22.73
C LEU A 190 10.79 13.23 22.76
N ASP A 191 9.81 12.92 23.63
CA ASP A 191 8.59 13.71 23.74
C ASP A 191 8.87 15.08 24.36
N ASP A 192 9.73 15.14 25.38
CA ASP A 192 10.20 16.38 25.98
C ASP A 192 10.83 17.31 24.93
N ILE A 193 11.74 16.77 24.11
CA ILE A 193 12.41 17.51 23.04
C ILE A 193 11.38 18.02 22.02
N LEU A 194 10.46 17.16 21.58
CA LEU A 194 9.43 17.54 20.60
C LEU A 194 8.52 18.64 21.14
N ASN A 195 8.17 18.60 22.43
CA ASN A 195 7.36 19.63 23.06
C ASN A 195 8.13 20.95 23.24
N GLN A 196 9.44 20.90 23.55
CA GLN A 196 10.28 22.09 23.56
C GLN A 196 10.40 22.73 22.16
N ILE A 197 10.50 21.92 21.10
CA ILE A 197 10.46 22.41 19.71
C ILE A 197 9.13 23.13 19.43
N ARG A 198 7.98 22.55 19.84
CA ARG A 198 6.65 23.18 19.71
C ARG A 198 6.59 24.54 20.41
N ARG A 199 7.18 24.65 21.60
CA ARG A 199 7.24 25.90 22.38
C ARG A 199 8.27 26.90 21.86
N GLN A 200 9.20 26.46 21.02
CA GLN A 200 10.41 27.21 20.61
C GLN A 200 11.28 27.57 21.82
N GLU A 201 11.41 26.62 22.75
CA GLU A 201 12.16 26.72 24.01
C GLU A 201 13.13 25.54 24.14
N VAL A 202 13.81 25.18 23.04
CA VAL A 202 14.76 24.05 23.02
C VAL A 202 15.96 24.37 23.90
N THR A 203 16.16 23.56 24.95
CA THR A 203 17.28 23.74 25.90
C THR A 203 18.59 23.22 25.32
N PHE A 204 19.71 23.64 25.93
CA PHE A 204 21.03 23.11 25.61
C PHE A 204 21.11 21.59 25.85
N GLU A 205 20.45 21.07 26.89
CA GLU A 205 20.42 19.63 27.17
C GLU A 205 19.71 18.85 26.07
N SER A 206 18.60 19.38 25.53
CA SER A 206 17.89 18.78 24.40
C SER A 206 18.74 18.73 23.13
N ILE A 207 19.50 19.79 22.85
CA ILE A 207 20.45 19.82 21.72
C ILE A 207 21.53 18.77 21.93
N ALA A 208 22.15 18.74 23.12
CA ALA A 208 23.18 17.75 23.45
C ALA A 208 22.65 16.31 23.36
N ALA A 209 21.41 16.06 23.77
CA ALA A 209 20.77 14.75 23.64
C ALA A 209 20.56 14.34 22.17
N LEU A 210 20.17 15.28 21.30
CA LEU A 210 20.07 15.04 19.86
C LEU A 210 21.44 14.82 19.22
N GLU A 211 22.45 15.61 19.58
CA GLU A 211 23.83 15.46 19.07
C GLU A 211 24.48 14.15 19.52
N ALA A 212 24.16 13.67 20.72
CA ALA A 212 24.59 12.36 21.20
C ALA A 212 24.04 11.19 20.35
N THR A 213 23.02 11.45 19.51
CA THR A 213 22.51 10.45 18.56
C THR A 213 23.37 10.31 17.28
N PHE A 214 24.38 11.17 17.07
CA PHE A 214 25.15 11.16 15.82
C PHE A 214 25.91 9.85 15.60
N ASP A 215 26.47 9.32 16.68
CA ASP A 215 27.25 8.08 16.67
C ASP A 215 26.40 6.84 17.03
N GLN A 216 25.07 6.98 17.17
CA GLN A 216 24.21 5.83 17.46
C GLN A 216 24.14 4.87 16.27
N ASN A 217 24.35 3.58 16.53
CA ASN A 217 24.20 2.55 15.51
C ASN A 217 22.80 1.91 15.61
N VAL A 218 21.86 2.45 14.86
CA VAL A 218 20.51 1.91 14.69
C VAL A 218 20.51 0.74 13.69
N ASP A 219 19.55 -0.18 13.70
CA ASP A 219 19.55 -1.43 12.91
C ASP A 219 19.92 -1.27 11.40
N ILE A 220 20.54 -2.30 10.81
CA ILE A 220 20.95 -2.41 9.39
C ILE A 220 19.76 -2.26 8.42
N LYS A 221 18.52 -2.50 8.88
CA LYS A 221 17.28 -2.38 8.08
C LYS A 221 16.54 -1.05 8.25
N ARG A 222 17.13 -0.05 8.91
CA ARG A 222 16.51 1.27 9.16
C ARG A 222 16.13 2.02 7.88
N THR A 223 15.04 2.81 7.96
CA THR A 223 14.67 3.74 6.89
C THR A 223 15.51 5.01 7.00
N ARG A 224 16.10 5.48 5.89
CA ARG A 224 16.87 6.74 5.89
C ARG A 224 16.01 7.91 5.41
N LEU A 225 16.01 9.01 6.15
CA LEU A 225 15.22 10.21 5.87
C LEU A 225 16.11 11.37 5.49
N TYR A 226 15.84 11.97 4.32
CA TYR A 226 16.57 13.14 3.82
C TYR A 226 15.64 14.28 3.44
N THR A 227 16.18 15.49 3.35
CA THR A 227 15.39 16.68 2.99
C THR A 227 15.13 16.76 1.48
N HIS A 228 16.05 16.30 0.63
CA HIS A 228 16.00 16.47 -0.83
C HIS A 228 15.93 15.13 -1.60
N ASN A 229 15.17 15.10 -2.71
CA ASN A 229 15.08 13.93 -3.60
C ASN A 229 16.43 13.54 -4.23
N LEU A 230 17.33 14.50 -4.50
CA LEU A 230 18.65 14.22 -5.08
C LEU A 230 19.49 13.29 -4.20
N ASN A 231 19.50 13.54 -2.88
CA ASN A 231 20.19 12.69 -1.91
C ASN A 231 19.55 11.29 -1.85
N VAL A 232 18.21 11.26 -1.80
CA VAL A 232 17.43 10.01 -1.78
C VAL A 232 17.75 9.13 -3.00
N ASN A 233 17.74 9.71 -4.20
CA ASN A 233 18.01 8.98 -5.43
C ASN A 233 19.44 8.44 -5.44
N SER A 234 20.44 9.27 -5.13
CA SER A 234 21.85 8.86 -5.07
C SER A 234 22.09 7.67 -4.13
N ILE A 235 21.45 7.68 -2.96
CA ILE A 235 21.57 6.59 -1.97
C ILE A 235 20.87 5.34 -2.48
N ASN A 236 19.64 5.46 -2.99
CA ASN A 236 18.89 4.34 -3.53
C ASN A 236 19.64 3.68 -4.71
N ASP A 237 20.24 4.48 -5.59
CA ASP A 237 21.03 3.99 -6.73
C ASP A 237 22.29 3.26 -6.24
N LYS A 238 22.98 3.80 -5.23
CA LYS A 238 24.15 3.17 -4.62
C LYS A 238 23.81 1.84 -3.95
N GLU A 239 22.73 1.79 -3.17
CA GLU A 239 22.27 0.56 -2.49
C GLU A 239 21.82 -0.49 -3.51
N LEU A 240 21.08 -0.09 -4.55
CA LEU A 240 20.71 -0.99 -5.64
C LEU A 240 21.94 -1.51 -6.40
N ALA A 241 22.94 -0.67 -6.63
CA ALA A 241 24.18 -1.08 -7.27
C ALA A 241 24.94 -2.12 -6.43
N ALA A 242 24.93 -1.97 -5.10
CA ALA A 242 25.59 -2.86 -4.16
C ALA A 242 24.93 -4.24 -4.01
N LEU A 243 23.64 -4.37 -4.34
CA LEU A 243 22.97 -5.68 -4.32
C LEU A 243 23.55 -6.64 -5.36
N GLU A 244 23.75 -7.89 -4.95
CA GLU A 244 24.06 -9.00 -5.85
C GLU A 244 22.78 -9.45 -6.61
N GLY A 245 22.96 -10.08 -7.77
CA GLY A 245 21.86 -10.63 -8.57
C GLY A 245 21.55 -9.84 -9.85
N GLU A 246 20.69 -10.44 -10.68
CA GLU A 246 20.33 -9.92 -11.99
C GLU A 246 19.45 -8.66 -11.88
N MET A 247 19.78 -7.63 -12.65
CA MET A 247 18.94 -6.44 -12.78
C MET A 247 17.77 -6.72 -13.70
N MET A 248 16.56 -6.45 -13.24
CA MET A 248 15.36 -6.43 -14.07
C MET A 248 14.93 -4.99 -14.33
N ARG A 249 14.66 -4.66 -15.58
CA ARG A 249 14.21 -3.33 -16.01
C ARG A 249 12.75 -3.38 -16.44
N PHE A 250 11.97 -2.41 -15.96
CA PHE A 250 10.60 -2.15 -16.35
C PHE A 250 10.53 -0.76 -17.00
N THR A 251 10.30 -0.73 -18.30
CA THR A 251 10.20 0.52 -19.07
C THR A 251 8.73 0.93 -19.17
N ALA A 252 8.44 2.17 -18.81
CA ALA A 252 7.11 2.73 -18.85
C ALA A 252 6.58 2.88 -20.28
N THR A 253 5.28 2.70 -20.44
CA THR A 253 4.53 2.97 -21.66
C THR A 253 3.74 4.27 -21.50
N SER A 254 3.60 5.07 -22.55
CA SER A 254 2.81 6.31 -22.48
C SER A 254 2.16 6.64 -23.81
N THR A 255 0.94 7.17 -23.77
CA THR A 255 0.16 7.55 -24.95
C THR A 255 -0.47 8.94 -24.80
N GLY A 256 -0.85 9.58 -25.90
CA GLY A 256 -1.54 10.89 -25.91
C GLY A 256 -0.65 12.12 -26.10
N ASP A 257 -1.16 13.30 -25.74
CA ASP A 257 -0.48 14.58 -25.97
C ASP A 257 0.86 14.66 -25.23
N SER A 258 1.93 15.05 -25.94
CA SER A 258 3.29 15.01 -25.40
C SER A 258 3.50 15.91 -24.18
N LYS A 259 2.83 17.06 -24.10
CA LYS A 259 2.95 17.97 -22.94
C LYS A 259 2.21 17.42 -21.74
N LEU A 260 1.03 16.82 -21.97
CA LEU A 260 0.25 16.17 -20.91
C LEU A 260 0.95 14.90 -20.39
N VAL A 261 1.58 14.11 -21.26
CA VAL A 261 2.44 12.98 -20.86
C VAL A 261 3.62 13.46 -20.01
N GLU A 262 4.29 14.57 -20.39
CA GLU A 262 5.39 15.11 -19.60
C GLU A 262 4.92 15.58 -18.21
N THR A 263 3.72 16.16 -18.12
CA THR A 263 3.07 16.52 -16.84
C THR A 263 2.74 15.29 -16.00
N LEU A 264 2.20 14.22 -16.62
CA LEU A 264 1.97 12.93 -15.97
C LEU A 264 3.27 12.39 -15.39
N LYS A 265 4.34 12.30 -16.18
CA LYS A 265 5.66 11.82 -15.74
C LYS A 265 6.21 12.59 -14.54
N LYS A 266 6.02 13.92 -14.50
CA LYS A 266 6.44 14.74 -13.33
C LYS A 266 5.63 14.44 -12.08
N THR A 267 4.40 13.96 -12.23
CA THR A 267 3.47 13.67 -11.14
C THR A 267 3.58 12.21 -10.68
N VAL A 268 3.76 11.28 -11.62
CA VAL A 268 3.99 9.86 -11.36
C VAL A 268 5.39 9.73 -10.77
N ARG A 269 5.47 9.53 -9.46
CA ARG A 269 6.70 9.58 -8.66
C ARG A 269 7.58 8.31 -8.84
N THR A 270 7.68 7.82 -10.08
CA THR A 270 8.52 6.69 -10.51
C THR A 270 9.44 7.11 -11.65
N GLN A 271 10.36 6.23 -12.04
CA GLN A 271 11.25 6.43 -13.18
C GLN A 271 10.66 5.77 -14.43
N ASP A 272 10.93 6.37 -15.59
CA ASP A 272 10.58 5.77 -16.89
C ASP A 272 11.23 4.39 -17.06
N ASP A 273 12.46 4.22 -16.56
CA ASP A 273 13.13 2.94 -16.46
C ASP A 273 13.28 2.55 -14.98
N LEU A 274 12.32 1.80 -14.46
CA LEU A 274 12.41 1.26 -13.11
C LEU A 274 13.32 0.02 -13.12
N VAL A 275 14.47 0.11 -12.46
CA VAL A 275 15.42 -0.99 -12.32
C VAL A 275 15.32 -1.58 -10.92
N LEU A 276 15.18 -2.91 -10.84
CA LEU A 276 15.02 -3.66 -9.59
C LEU A 276 15.96 -4.87 -9.53
N LYS A 277 16.40 -5.21 -8.32
CA LYS A 277 17.14 -6.44 -8.00
C LYS A 277 16.50 -7.11 -6.78
N VAL A 278 16.58 -8.43 -6.69
CA VAL A 278 16.13 -9.15 -5.49
C VAL A 278 16.91 -8.63 -4.27
N GLY A 279 16.20 -8.39 -3.16
CA GLY A 279 16.70 -7.70 -1.98
C GLY A 279 16.45 -6.20 -1.97
N ALA A 280 15.95 -5.61 -3.07
CA ALA A 280 15.69 -4.17 -3.12
C ALA A 280 14.60 -3.74 -2.12
N LYS A 281 14.86 -2.67 -1.37
CA LYS A 281 13.83 -2.00 -0.58
C LYS A 281 12.98 -1.14 -1.48
N VAL A 282 11.67 -1.35 -1.47
CA VAL A 282 10.73 -0.68 -2.35
C VAL A 282 9.54 -0.11 -1.59
N MET A 283 8.92 0.91 -2.17
CA MET A 283 7.72 1.56 -1.69
C MET A 283 6.70 1.63 -2.83
N PHE A 284 5.46 1.28 -2.54
CA PHE A 284 4.33 1.47 -3.45
C PHE A 284 4.03 2.96 -3.58
N ILE A 285 3.70 3.42 -4.79
CA ILE A 285 3.44 4.84 -5.09
C ILE A 285 2.00 5.11 -5.56
N LYS A 286 1.20 4.06 -5.75
CA LYS A 286 -0.22 4.13 -6.12
C LYS A 286 -1.05 3.30 -5.14
N ASN A 287 -2.29 3.72 -4.94
CA ASN A 287 -3.25 2.96 -4.14
C ASN A 287 -3.84 1.83 -4.98
N ASN A 288 -3.79 0.60 -4.46
CA ASN A 288 -4.43 -0.56 -5.05
C ASN A 288 -5.15 -1.34 -3.94
N THR A 289 -6.48 -1.27 -3.97
CA THR A 289 -7.36 -1.87 -2.95
C THR A 289 -7.38 -3.39 -3.00
N GLU A 290 -7.21 -3.99 -4.18
CA GLU A 290 -7.19 -5.45 -4.36
C GLU A 290 -5.93 -6.05 -3.75
N LEU A 291 -4.79 -5.40 -4.02
CA LEU A 291 -3.52 -5.73 -3.40
C LEU A 291 -3.44 -5.23 -1.96
N GLY A 292 -4.40 -4.48 -1.43
CA GLY A 292 -4.36 -3.92 -0.07
C GLY A 292 -3.08 -3.12 0.21
N VAL A 293 -2.56 -2.44 -0.81
CA VAL A 293 -1.36 -1.60 -0.75
C VAL A 293 -1.70 -0.17 -1.11
N SER A 294 -0.87 0.75 -0.65
CA SER A 294 -0.99 2.15 -0.97
C SER A 294 0.29 2.82 -1.34
N ASN A 295 0.15 4.04 -1.86
CA ASN A 295 1.23 4.99 -1.80
C ASN A 295 1.83 4.99 -0.37
N GLY A 296 3.15 4.82 -0.25
CA GLY A 296 3.86 4.76 1.03
C GLY A 296 4.02 3.35 1.62
N THR A 297 3.29 2.34 1.16
CA THR A 297 3.44 0.97 1.67
C THR A 297 4.84 0.44 1.30
N MET A 298 5.63 0.04 2.30
CA MET A 298 7.00 -0.42 2.11
C MET A 298 7.11 -1.95 2.12
N GLY A 299 8.12 -2.45 1.42
CA GLY A 299 8.48 -3.85 1.41
C GLY A 299 9.86 -4.12 0.83
N GLU A 300 10.19 -5.39 0.70
CA GLU A 300 11.43 -5.89 0.11
C GLU A 300 11.10 -6.75 -1.10
N LEU A 301 11.80 -6.54 -2.20
CA LEU A 301 11.68 -7.37 -3.38
C LEU A 301 12.28 -8.75 -3.12
N ILE A 302 11.48 -9.80 -3.21
CA ILE A 302 11.91 -11.17 -2.90
C ILE A 302 12.06 -12.04 -4.14
N GLY A 303 11.56 -11.59 -5.30
CA GLY A 303 11.64 -12.34 -6.54
C GLY A 303 10.79 -11.73 -7.65
N PHE A 304 10.59 -12.50 -8.71
CA PHE A 304 9.75 -12.13 -9.84
C PHE A 304 8.86 -13.31 -10.24
N ALA A 305 7.57 -13.06 -10.41
CA ALA A 305 6.58 -14.06 -10.80
C ALA A 305 6.21 -13.90 -12.28
N ALA A 306 6.08 -15.01 -13.00
CA ALA A 306 5.63 -14.99 -14.38
C ALA A 306 4.12 -14.74 -14.44
N VAL A 307 3.70 -13.62 -15.04
CA VAL A 307 2.30 -13.28 -15.28
C VAL A 307 2.02 -13.41 -16.78
N LYS A 308 0.88 -14.02 -17.13
CA LYS A 308 0.41 -14.07 -18.52
C LYS A 308 -0.33 -12.76 -18.80
N ILE A 309 0.21 -11.94 -19.69
CA ILE A 309 -0.50 -10.78 -20.20
C ILE A 309 -1.36 -11.25 -21.38
N ASN A 310 -2.68 -11.19 -21.22
CA ASN A 310 -3.58 -11.24 -22.37
C ASN A 310 -3.57 -9.83 -22.97
N ASP A 311 -3.05 -9.70 -24.18
CA ASP A 311 -3.06 -8.43 -24.91
C ASP A 311 -4.47 -8.20 -25.48
N ASP A 312 -5.43 -7.95 -24.61
CA ASP A 312 -6.81 -7.58 -24.97
C ASP A 312 -6.97 -6.05 -24.98
N SER A 313 -5.98 -5.34 -25.51
CA SER A 313 -6.05 -3.90 -25.77
C SER A 313 -6.47 -3.62 -27.22
N LYS A 314 -7.64 -4.15 -27.62
CA LYS A 314 -8.58 -3.57 -28.60
C LYS A 314 -9.81 -4.47 -28.74
N ASP A 315 -10.98 -3.83 -28.71
CA ASP A 315 -12.34 -4.37 -28.86
C ASP A 315 -12.99 -4.98 -27.61
N SER A 316 -13.27 -4.12 -26.62
CA SER A 316 -14.45 -4.28 -25.76
C SER A 316 -15.34 -3.03 -25.90
N SER A 317 -15.82 -2.77 -27.11
CA SER A 317 -16.95 -1.87 -27.35
C SER A 317 -17.84 -2.46 -28.45
N ASN A 318 -18.49 -3.55 -28.13
CA ASN A 318 -19.83 -3.91 -28.60
C ASN A 318 -20.15 -5.29 -28.06
N ASP A 319 -20.89 -5.32 -26.96
CA ASP A 319 -22.04 -6.21 -26.78
C ASP A 319 -22.70 -5.79 -25.47
N LEU A 320 -23.83 -5.09 -25.62
CA LEU A 320 -24.96 -4.96 -24.70
C LEU A 320 -25.76 -3.70 -25.09
N ILE A 321 -26.40 -3.77 -26.26
CA ILE A 321 -27.67 -3.08 -26.49
C ILE A 321 -28.62 -4.14 -27.07
N GLU A 322 -29.44 -4.69 -26.18
CA GLU A 322 -30.78 -5.12 -26.55
C GLU A 322 -31.54 -3.88 -26.99
N ASP A 323 -32.03 -3.86 -28.22
CA ASP A 323 -33.19 -3.06 -28.59
C ASP A 323 -33.98 -3.84 -29.64
N ASP A 324 -35.10 -4.41 -29.18
CA ASP A 324 -36.31 -4.54 -29.97
C ASP A 324 -36.69 -3.13 -30.47
N ASP A 325 -36.73 -2.89 -31.78
CA ASP A 325 -37.98 -2.45 -32.40
C ASP A 325 -37.95 -2.51 -33.94
N ASP A 326 -39.14 -2.73 -34.44
CA ASP A 326 -39.56 -3.01 -35.78
C ASP A 326 -39.36 -1.85 -36.78
N SER A 327 -39.07 -2.27 -38.02
CA SER A 327 -39.69 -1.79 -39.26
C SER A 327 -39.23 -0.49 -39.99
N ALA A 328 -39.29 -0.66 -41.31
CA ALA A 328 -39.54 0.30 -42.38
C ALA A 328 -38.35 1.02 -43.06
N GLU A 329 -37.99 0.40 -44.20
CA GLU A 329 -37.45 0.95 -45.43
C GLU A 329 -37.75 2.44 -45.70
N ILE A 330 -36.74 3.21 -46.11
CA ILE A 330 -36.85 4.19 -47.22
C ILE A 330 -35.52 4.21 -48.01
N GLU A 331 -35.61 3.86 -49.29
CA GLU A 331 -34.58 4.07 -50.32
C GLU A 331 -34.30 5.58 -50.54
N THR A 332 -33.05 5.95 -50.85
CA THR A 332 -32.78 6.81 -52.02
C THR A 332 -31.30 6.81 -52.42
N ASP A 333 -31.12 6.26 -53.61
CA ASP A 333 -30.08 6.39 -54.63
C ASP A 333 -29.25 7.70 -54.66
N LYS A 334 -27.91 7.58 -54.86
CA LYS A 334 -27.21 8.11 -56.07
C LYS A 334 -25.69 7.88 -56.09
N ASN A 335 -25.29 7.16 -57.14
CA ASN A 335 -23.99 7.10 -57.81
C ASN A 335 -23.23 8.44 -57.92
N VAL A 336 -21.91 8.44 -57.66
CA VAL A 336 -20.90 8.96 -58.60
C VAL A 336 -19.63 8.09 -58.54
N LYS A 337 -19.27 7.53 -59.69
CA LYS A 337 -18.02 6.80 -59.96
C LYS A 337 -16.88 7.77 -60.23
N GLY A 338 -15.72 7.53 -59.61
CA GLY A 338 -14.43 8.11 -59.99
C GLY A 338 -13.31 7.10 -59.72
N LYS A 339 -12.87 6.38 -60.76
CA LYS A 339 -11.77 5.40 -60.70
C LYS A 339 -10.42 6.10 -60.56
N SER A 340 -9.55 5.61 -59.69
CA SER A 340 -8.10 5.63 -59.92
C SER A 340 -7.42 4.39 -59.33
N LYS A 341 -6.58 3.80 -60.17
CA LYS A 341 -5.91 2.49 -60.07
C LYS A 341 -4.96 2.43 -58.87
N LYS A 342 -4.97 1.32 -58.11
CA LYS A 342 -3.82 0.87 -57.32
C LYS A 342 -3.72 -0.65 -57.31
N ALA A 343 -2.48 -1.10 -57.43
CA ALA A 343 -2.04 -2.45 -57.71
C ALA A 343 -2.43 -3.48 -56.63
N ILE A 344 -2.66 -4.70 -57.10
CA ILE A 344 -2.80 -5.91 -56.30
C ILE A 344 -1.44 -6.21 -55.65
N LYS A 345 -1.39 -6.21 -54.31
CA LYS A 345 -0.37 -6.90 -53.52
C LYS A 345 -1.08 -7.89 -52.61
N GLU A 346 -0.61 -9.12 -52.65
CA GLU A 346 -1.12 -10.29 -51.94
C GLU A 346 -1.21 -10.04 -50.43
N LYS A 347 -2.35 -10.40 -49.84
CA LYS A 347 -2.55 -10.41 -48.39
C LYS A 347 -1.81 -11.62 -47.79
N GLU A 348 -0.66 -11.38 -47.16
CA GLU A 348 -0.15 -12.29 -46.14
C GLU A 348 -1.08 -12.25 -44.93
N LYS A 349 -1.55 -13.43 -44.48
CA LYS A 349 -2.32 -13.58 -43.24
C LYS A 349 -1.46 -13.15 -42.04
N PRO A 350 -1.98 -12.35 -41.09
CA PRO A 350 -1.22 -12.04 -39.88
C PRO A 350 -1.10 -13.31 -39.04
N LYS A 351 0.15 -13.70 -38.73
CA LYS A 351 0.46 -14.75 -37.77
C LYS A 351 -0.04 -14.31 -36.38
N SER A 352 -0.84 -15.15 -35.74
CA SER A 352 -1.19 -14.99 -34.32
C SER A 352 0.09 -14.95 -33.48
N LYS A 353 0.31 -13.85 -32.73
CA LYS A 353 1.42 -13.73 -31.79
C LYS A 353 1.11 -14.59 -30.55
N LYS A 354 2.09 -15.40 -30.14
CA LYS A 354 2.02 -16.21 -28.91
C LYS A 354 1.91 -15.30 -27.67
N PRO A 355 1.22 -15.73 -26.60
CA PRO A 355 1.16 -14.98 -25.35
C PRO A 355 2.57 -14.78 -24.78
N THR A 356 2.98 -13.53 -24.58
CA THR A 356 4.24 -13.17 -23.95
C THR A 356 4.09 -13.24 -22.44
N THR A 357 4.85 -14.13 -21.80
CA THR A 357 4.93 -14.21 -20.34
C THR A 357 5.91 -13.13 -19.86
N GLN A 358 5.44 -12.19 -19.03
CA GLN A 358 6.28 -11.14 -18.45
C GLN A 358 6.50 -11.41 -16.96
N LYS A 359 7.72 -11.22 -16.48
CA LYS A 359 8.07 -11.38 -15.06
C LYS A 359 7.71 -10.09 -14.31
N MET A 360 6.88 -10.20 -13.28
CA MET A 360 6.45 -9.08 -12.44
C MET A 360 7.07 -9.14 -11.04
N PRO A 361 7.39 -8.00 -10.39
CA PRO A 361 8.00 -7.97 -9.06
C PRO A 361 7.12 -8.61 -7.98
N VAL A 362 7.73 -9.45 -7.14
CA VAL A 362 7.10 -9.99 -5.93
C VAL A 362 7.70 -9.29 -4.71
N VAL A 363 6.87 -8.53 -4.00
CA VAL A 363 7.28 -7.71 -2.85
C VAL A 363 6.74 -8.33 -1.57
N ARG A 364 7.63 -8.61 -0.61
CA ARG A 364 7.27 -8.91 0.77
C ARG A 364 7.11 -7.61 1.53
N LEU A 365 5.87 -7.27 1.86
CA LEU A 365 5.55 -6.10 2.67
C LEU A 365 6.13 -6.23 4.07
N ASN A 366 6.28 -5.10 4.78
CA ASN A 366 6.73 -5.11 6.19
C ASN A 366 5.79 -5.89 7.11
N SER A 367 4.54 -6.11 6.72
CA SER A 367 3.58 -6.98 7.42
C SER A 367 3.83 -8.49 7.21
N GLY A 368 4.83 -8.85 6.40
CA GLY A 368 5.14 -10.24 6.00
C GLY A 368 4.31 -10.75 4.82
N ARG A 369 3.30 -10.00 4.37
CA ARG A 369 2.47 -10.38 3.22
C ARG A 369 3.23 -10.20 1.90
N GLU A 370 3.12 -11.17 1.00
CA GLU A 370 3.73 -11.10 -0.32
C GLU A 370 2.68 -10.66 -1.36
N VAL A 371 3.06 -9.74 -2.24
CA VAL A 371 2.20 -9.16 -3.28
C VAL A 371 2.95 -9.10 -4.61
N VAL A 372 2.24 -9.37 -5.71
CA VAL A 372 2.76 -9.16 -7.06
C VAL A 372 2.40 -7.73 -7.48
N ALA A 373 3.39 -6.94 -7.88
CA ALA A 373 3.19 -5.57 -8.33
C ALA A 373 3.08 -5.54 -9.86
N GLU A 374 1.87 -5.48 -10.37
CA GLU A 374 1.60 -5.36 -11.81
C GLU A 374 1.65 -3.88 -12.25
N PRO A 375 1.90 -3.60 -13.55
CA PRO A 375 1.82 -2.24 -14.09
C PRO A 375 0.45 -1.60 -13.83
N GLU A 376 0.49 -0.30 -13.55
CA GLU A 376 -0.69 0.52 -13.28
C GLU A 376 -0.68 1.72 -14.21
N GLU A 377 -1.86 2.16 -14.66
CA GLU A 377 -2.00 3.31 -15.55
C GLU A 377 -2.37 4.59 -14.78
N TRP A 378 -1.77 5.71 -15.18
CA TRP A 378 -2.11 7.08 -14.77
C TRP A 378 -2.61 7.83 -15.98
N ILE A 379 -3.81 8.38 -15.90
CA ILE A 379 -4.48 9.05 -17.02
C ILE A 379 -4.77 10.51 -16.71
N ILE A 380 -4.67 11.37 -17.72
CA ILE A 380 -5.28 12.70 -17.75
C ILE A 380 -6.50 12.58 -18.65
N GLU A 381 -7.67 12.78 -18.06
CA GLU A 381 -8.94 12.88 -18.78
C GLU A 381 -9.30 14.35 -19.02
N ASP A 382 -10.06 14.61 -20.07
CA ASP A 382 -10.72 15.90 -20.24
C ASP A 382 -12.03 16.01 -19.44
N GLU A 383 -12.77 17.08 -19.71
CA GLU A 383 -14.05 17.37 -19.07
C GLU A 383 -15.15 16.37 -19.45
N THR A 384 -15.05 15.69 -20.59
CA THR A 384 -15.99 14.68 -21.08
C THR A 384 -15.63 13.27 -20.64
N GLY A 385 -14.43 13.07 -20.10
CA GLY A 385 -13.92 11.77 -19.64
C GLY A 385 -13.05 11.07 -20.70
N ASP A 386 -12.70 11.74 -21.78
CA ASP A 386 -11.82 11.19 -22.81
C ASP A 386 -10.36 11.25 -22.34
N VAL A 387 -9.63 10.14 -22.49
CA VAL A 387 -8.22 10.06 -22.09
C VAL A 387 -7.36 10.88 -23.06
N LEU A 388 -6.87 12.03 -22.60
CA LEU A 388 -5.97 12.91 -23.35
C LEU A 388 -4.52 12.44 -23.33
N ALA A 389 -4.12 11.81 -22.23
CA ALA A 389 -2.79 11.22 -22.06
C ALA A 389 -2.82 10.09 -21.03
N SER A 390 -1.98 9.08 -21.25
CA SER A 390 -1.76 8.00 -20.29
C SER A 390 -0.27 7.69 -20.09
N TYR A 391 0.05 7.20 -18.91
CA TYR A 391 1.37 6.73 -18.50
C TYR A 391 1.19 5.46 -17.69
N GLU A 392 1.84 4.37 -18.05
CA GLU A 392 1.72 3.07 -17.41
C GLU A 392 3.09 2.57 -16.96
N GLN A 393 3.18 2.13 -15.71
CA GLN A 393 4.41 1.65 -15.08
C GLN A 393 4.09 0.82 -13.82
N VAL A 394 5.00 -0.07 -13.42
CA VAL A 394 4.92 -0.76 -12.11
C VAL A 394 4.92 0.29 -10.99
N PRO A 395 3.96 0.26 -10.04
CA PRO A 395 3.74 1.31 -9.05
C PRO A 395 4.71 1.22 -7.87
N LEU A 396 6.00 1.01 -8.13
CA LEU A 396 7.07 0.90 -7.13
C LEU A 396 8.14 1.97 -7.34
N CYS A 397 8.76 2.42 -6.25
CA CYS A 397 10.04 3.12 -6.25
C CYS A 397 10.98 2.54 -5.20
N LEU A 398 12.29 2.77 -5.34
CA LEU A 398 13.27 2.39 -4.33
C LEU A 398 13.05 3.18 -3.02
N ALA A 399 13.37 2.54 -1.89
CA ALA A 399 12.99 3.05 -0.57
C ALA A 399 13.99 2.73 0.56
N TRP A 400 15.28 2.58 0.27
CA TRP A 400 16.30 2.61 1.35
C TRP A 400 16.38 4.00 1.97
N ALA A 401 16.27 5.02 1.12
CA ALA A 401 16.09 6.40 1.50
C ALA A 401 14.74 6.91 0.98
N ILE A 402 14.09 7.76 1.77
CA ILE A 402 12.92 8.54 1.37
C ILE A 402 13.07 9.99 1.85
N THR A 403 12.29 10.89 1.28
CA THR A 403 12.27 12.27 1.78
C THR A 403 11.44 12.38 3.05
N ILE A 404 11.79 13.32 3.93
CA ILE A 404 11.03 13.63 5.15
C ILE A 404 9.56 13.93 4.81
N HIS A 405 9.29 14.62 3.70
CA HIS A 405 7.95 14.85 3.16
C HIS A 405 7.14 13.56 2.97
N LYS A 406 7.77 12.51 2.44
CA LYS A 406 7.11 11.20 2.24
C LYS A 406 6.95 10.42 3.55
N SER A 407 7.69 10.77 4.59
CA SER A 407 7.58 10.11 5.91
C SER A 407 6.41 10.63 6.76
N GLN A 408 5.80 11.76 6.39
CA GLN A 408 4.70 12.34 7.16
C GLN A 408 3.52 11.36 7.28
N GLY A 409 2.92 11.31 8.47
CA GLY A 409 1.89 10.32 8.81
C GLY A 409 2.42 8.90 9.14
N MET A 410 3.70 8.59 8.89
CA MET A 410 4.31 7.28 9.23
C MET A 410 4.76 7.21 10.70
N THR A 411 4.97 6.00 11.20
CA THR A 411 5.67 5.72 12.47
C THR A 411 6.78 4.73 12.18
N LEU A 412 7.98 5.02 12.67
CA LEU A 412 9.20 4.25 12.42
C LEU A 412 9.77 3.79 13.76
N ASP A 413 10.21 2.53 13.83
CA ASP A 413 10.90 2.01 15.03
C ASP A 413 12.33 2.56 15.13
N ALA A 414 13.02 2.66 14.00
CA ALA A 414 14.34 3.28 13.90
C ALA A 414 14.53 3.98 12.54
N ALA A 415 15.26 5.09 12.54
CA ALA A 415 15.57 5.85 11.34
C ALA A 415 16.90 6.59 11.46
N GLU A 416 17.59 6.67 10.34
CA GLU A 416 18.74 7.57 10.15
C GLU A 416 18.24 8.84 9.45
N ILE A 417 18.52 10.01 10.01
CA ILE A 417 17.94 11.28 9.57
C ILE A 417 19.04 12.31 9.32
N ASP A 418 19.06 12.92 8.15
CA ASP A 418 19.93 14.05 7.84
C ASP A 418 19.12 15.36 7.78
N LEU A 419 19.34 16.24 8.76
CA LEU A 419 18.71 17.56 8.83
C LEU A 419 19.67 18.70 8.47
N SER A 420 20.92 18.41 8.07
CA SER A 420 21.94 19.42 7.74
C SER A 420 21.49 20.37 6.62
N ARG A 421 20.63 19.87 5.72
CA ARG A 421 20.05 20.60 4.59
C ARG A 421 18.57 20.90 4.77
N THR A 422 18.11 21.12 6.00
CA THR A 422 16.73 21.53 6.25
C THR A 422 16.48 22.91 5.64
N PHE A 423 15.38 23.04 4.90
CA PHE A 423 15.02 24.27 4.16
C PHE A 423 13.58 24.73 4.37
N GLU A 424 12.73 23.90 4.99
CA GLU A 424 11.36 24.25 5.36
C GLU A 424 11.19 24.21 6.88
N LEU A 425 10.43 25.17 7.42
CA LEU A 425 10.09 25.20 8.84
C LEU A 425 9.19 24.00 9.19
N GLY A 426 9.43 23.39 10.35
CA GLY A 426 8.74 22.16 10.76
C GLY A 426 9.28 20.86 10.14
N GLN A 427 10.22 20.92 9.18
CA GLN A 427 10.77 19.72 8.54
C GLN A 427 11.51 18.81 9.54
N GLY A 428 12.35 19.36 10.42
CA GLY A 428 12.99 18.55 11.47
C GLY A 428 12.00 18.04 12.51
N TYR A 429 10.98 18.82 12.86
CA TYR A 429 9.89 18.36 13.74
C TYR A 429 9.14 17.15 13.15
N VAL A 430 8.82 17.17 11.85
CA VAL A 430 8.20 16.03 11.16
C VAL A 430 9.10 14.81 11.23
N ALA A 431 10.39 14.96 10.91
CA ALA A 431 11.36 13.86 10.88
C ALA A 431 11.51 13.20 12.26
N LEU A 432 11.78 13.99 13.29
CA LEU A 432 11.97 13.50 14.66
C LEU A 432 10.71 12.86 15.21
N SER A 433 9.53 13.43 14.93
CA SER A 433 8.26 12.89 15.42
C SER A 433 7.82 11.57 14.80
N ARG A 434 8.54 11.03 13.82
CA ARG A 434 8.26 9.69 13.26
C ARG A 434 8.71 8.57 14.20
N LEU A 435 9.67 8.85 15.07
CA LEU A 435 10.29 7.87 15.96
C LEU A 435 9.56 7.75 17.29
N LYS A 436 9.75 6.60 17.94
CA LYS A 436 9.17 6.30 19.26
C LYS A 436 10.07 6.71 20.43
N SER A 437 11.38 6.70 20.24
CA SER A 437 12.36 7.05 21.29
C SER A 437 13.66 7.57 20.66
N LEU A 438 14.51 8.18 21.50
CA LEU A 438 15.85 8.64 21.09
C LEU A 438 16.77 7.47 20.69
N ALA A 439 16.60 6.29 21.26
CA ALA A 439 17.41 5.11 20.92
C ALA A 439 17.17 4.60 19.48
N GLY A 440 16.03 4.94 18.89
CA GLY A 440 15.73 4.66 17.48
C GLY A 440 16.22 5.75 16.51
N LEU A 441 16.84 6.81 17.01
CA LEU A 441 17.29 7.95 16.21
C LEU A 441 18.79 7.87 15.95
N GLN A 442 19.20 8.03 14.69
CA GLN A 442 20.54 8.48 14.37
C GLN A 442 20.47 9.75 13.51
N LEU A 443 21.00 10.86 14.03
CA LEU A 443 21.11 12.10 13.26
C LEU A 443 22.46 12.18 12.55
N LEU A 444 22.48 12.52 11.27
CA LEU A 444 23.74 12.74 10.53
C LEU A 444 24.23 14.19 10.62
N GLY A 445 23.34 15.10 10.98
CA GLY A 445 23.64 16.53 11.12
C GLY A 445 22.38 17.36 11.22
N MET A 446 22.53 18.59 11.69
CA MET A 446 21.47 19.59 11.85
C MET A 446 21.98 20.97 11.46
N ASN A 447 21.06 21.89 11.22
CA ASN A 447 21.32 23.32 10.99
C ASN A 447 20.39 24.18 11.85
N ASP A 448 20.60 25.49 11.87
CA ASP A 448 19.82 26.43 12.70
C ASP A 448 18.31 26.41 12.42
N MET A 449 17.89 26.01 11.22
CA MET A 449 16.48 25.89 10.84
C MET A 449 15.84 24.56 11.27
N SER A 450 16.64 23.54 11.60
CA SER A 450 16.17 22.17 11.78
C SER A 450 15.11 22.06 12.88
N LEU A 451 15.20 22.89 13.91
CA LEU A 451 14.30 22.89 15.07
C LEU A 451 13.33 24.09 15.08
N GLN A 452 13.29 24.88 14.01
CA GLN A 452 12.40 26.05 13.91
C GLN A 452 11.03 25.67 13.36
N LEU A 453 10.00 26.36 13.86
CA LEU A 453 8.61 26.23 13.43
C LEU A 453 8.08 27.54 12.84
N ASP A 454 7.08 27.42 11.97
CA ASP A 454 6.48 28.57 11.31
C ASP A 454 5.81 29.54 12.32
N PRO A 455 6.15 30.84 12.32
CA PRO A 455 5.58 31.81 13.25
C PRO A 455 4.06 31.97 13.16
N LEU A 456 3.48 31.87 11.95
CA LEU A 456 2.04 31.95 11.73
C LEU A 456 1.34 30.72 12.29
N ALA A 457 1.90 29.52 12.07
CA ALA A 457 1.41 28.30 12.69
C ALA A 457 1.44 28.39 14.23
N ARG A 458 2.50 28.97 14.82
CA ARG A 458 2.57 29.17 16.29
C ARG A 458 1.52 30.14 16.81
N GLY A 459 1.29 31.23 16.08
CA GLY A 459 0.22 32.18 16.41
C GLY A 459 -1.16 31.52 16.39
N ALA A 460 -1.43 30.73 15.34
CA ALA A 460 -2.67 29.98 15.19
C ALA A 460 -2.84 28.92 16.30
N ASP A 461 -1.79 28.15 16.60
CA ASP A 461 -1.80 27.09 17.60
C ASP A 461 -2.15 27.61 19.00
N LYS A 462 -1.60 28.77 19.39
CA LYS A 462 -1.99 29.45 20.65
C LYS A 462 -3.47 29.76 20.70
N ARG A 463 -4.06 30.20 19.59
CA ARG A 463 -5.51 30.45 19.52
C ARG A 463 -6.31 29.14 19.54
N PHE A 464 -5.82 28.10 18.89
CA PHE A 464 -6.44 26.78 18.89
C PHE A 464 -6.48 26.16 20.30
N LEU A 465 -5.43 26.32 21.10
CA LEU A 465 -5.42 25.91 22.50
C LEU A 465 -6.54 26.59 23.30
N VAL A 466 -6.62 27.93 23.24
CA VAL A 466 -7.66 28.70 23.96
C VAL A 466 -9.07 28.27 23.51
N LEU A 467 -9.31 28.15 22.19
CA LEU A 467 -10.61 27.70 21.66
C LEU A 467 -10.95 26.27 22.09
N SER A 468 -9.95 25.40 22.22
CA SER A 468 -10.18 24.04 22.71
C SER A 468 -10.48 24.00 24.19
N GLU A 469 -9.88 24.86 25.01
CA GLU A 469 -10.19 24.98 26.43
C GLU A 469 -11.62 25.50 26.62
N GLU A 470 -12.04 26.50 25.85
CA GLU A 470 -13.43 26.98 25.81
C GLU A 470 -14.39 25.86 25.42
N ALA A 471 -14.06 25.06 24.40
CA ALA A 471 -14.88 23.93 23.96
C ALA A 471 -14.98 22.83 25.03
N ASP A 472 -13.87 22.48 25.70
CA ASP A 472 -13.84 21.46 26.77
C ASP A 472 -14.64 21.94 28.00
N ALA A 473 -14.54 23.22 28.36
CA ALA A 473 -15.31 23.81 29.45
C ALA A 473 -16.82 23.84 29.16
N ASN A 474 -17.20 24.23 27.94
CA ASN A 474 -18.60 24.19 27.50
C ASN A 474 -19.14 22.76 27.48
N TYR A 475 -18.32 21.80 27.04
CA TYR A 475 -18.66 20.38 27.04
C TYR A 475 -18.91 19.86 28.46
N ALA A 476 -18.05 20.20 29.42
CA ALA A 476 -18.18 19.77 30.81
C ALA A 476 -19.44 20.28 31.52
N MET A 477 -20.12 21.29 30.97
CA MET A 477 -21.37 21.84 31.51
C MET A 477 -22.64 21.19 30.92
N LEU A 478 -22.51 20.37 29.87
CA LEU A 478 -23.65 19.71 29.24
C LEU A 478 -24.04 18.45 30.01
N ASP A 479 -25.34 18.27 30.24
CA ASP A 479 -25.86 17.04 30.85
C ASP A 479 -25.85 15.88 29.84
N GLU A 480 -25.72 14.65 30.35
CA GLU A 480 -25.61 13.43 29.52
C GLU A 480 -26.85 13.19 28.64
N GLU A 481 -28.04 13.61 29.08
CA GLU A 481 -29.29 13.42 28.34
C GLU A 481 -29.32 14.33 27.10
N SER A 482 -29.05 15.62 27.27
CA SER A 482 -28.94 16.60 26.19
C SER A 482 -27.89 16.18 25.16
N MET A 483 -26.76 15.63 25.60
CA MET A 483 -25.71 15.11 24.71
C MET A 483 -26.18 13.91 23.91
N THR A 484 -26.82 12.95 24.56
CA THR A 484 -27.37 11.76 23.90
C THR A 484 -28.41 12.17 22.83
N GLN A 485 -29.31 13.09 23.17
CA GLN A 485 -30.29 13.63 22.24
C GLN A 485 -29.63 14.32 21.04
N ALA A 486 -28.55 15.08 21.25
CA ALA A 486 -27.80 15.71 20.18
C ALA A 486 -27.15 14.68 19.24
N HIS A 487 -26.55 13.62 19.80
CA HIS A 487 -25.95 12.53 19.03
C HIS A 487 -27.00 11.82 18.17
N GLU A 488 -28.11 11.43 18.78
CA GLU A 488 -29.20 10.73 18.10
C GLU A 488 -29.82 11.56 16.98
N LYS A 489 -30.08 12.85 17.26
CA LYS A 489 -30.59 13.80 16.28
C LYS A 489 -29.66 13.94 15.08
N PHE A 490 -28.35 13.99 15.32
CA PHE A 490 -27.37 14.06 14.24
C PHE A 490 -27.38 12.80 13.37
N ILE A 491 -27.41 11.61 13.97
CA ILE A 491 -27.46 10.34 13.26
C ILE A 491 -28.70 10.26 12.36
N LEU A 492 -29.88 10.57 12.90
CA LEU A 492 -31.13 10.53 12.14
C LEU A 492 -31.15 11.55 11.00
N LYS A 493 -30.68 12.78 11.26
CA LYS A 493 -30.56 13.83 10.24
C LYS A 493 -29.60 13.43 9.11
N SER A 494 -28.61 12.61 9.41
CA SER A 494 -27.58 12.13 8.47
C SER A 494 -27.99 10.86 7.71
N GLY A 495 -29.25 10.43 7.82
CA GLY A 495 -29.77 9.22 7.16
C GLY A 495 -29.33 7.91 7.82
N GLY A 496 -28.77 7.97 9.03
CA GLY A 496 -28.35 6.80 9.79
C GLY A 496 -29.49 6.13 10.57
N THR A 497 -29.12 5.12 11.37
CA THR A 497 -30.05 4.34 12.20
C THR A 497 -29.61 4.29 13.66
N LEU A 498 -30.59 4.29 14.56
CA LEU A 498 -30.42 4.04 15.99
C LEU A 498 -30.81 2.60 16.37
N SER A 499 -31.13 1.75 15.39
CA SER A 499 -31.54 0.38 15.64
C SER A 499 -30.42 -0.42 16.29
N LYS A 500 -30.64 -0.84 17.54
CA LYS A 500 -29.68 -1.63 18.31
C LYS A 500 -29.30 -2.93 17.60
N SER A 501 -30.25 -3.61 16.95
CA SER A 501 -29.96 -4.85 16.22
C SER A 501 -29.02 -4.64 15.03
N VAL A 502 -29.13 -3.52 14.32
CA VAL A 502 -28.24 -3.19 13.20
C VAL A 502 -26.83 -2.87 13.69
N ILE A 503 -26.73 -2.10 14.78
CA ILE A 503 -25.47 -1.70 15.39
C ILE A 503 -24.73 -2.94 15.95
N ASP A 504 -25.44 -3.81 16.68
CA ASP A 504 -24.88 -5.03 17.26
C ASP A 504 -24.44 -6.03 16.16
N ALA A 505 -25.19 -6.11 15.06
CA ALA A 505 -24.81 -6.90 13.90
C ALA A 505 -23.51 -6.39 13.26
N TYR A 506 -23.33 -5.07 13.13
CA TYR A 506 -22.08 -4.48 12.64
C TYR A 506 -20.90 -4.80 13.57
N ALA A 507 -21.08 -4.66 14.89
CA ALA A 507 -20.05 -4.99 15.87
C ALA A 507 -19.62 -6.47 15.80
N THR A 508 -20.61 -7.36 15.67
CA THR A 508 -20.37 -8.81 15.50
C THR A 508 -19.61 -9.11 14.21
N LEU A 509 -19.99 -8.47 13.11
CA LEU A 509 -19.32 -8.61 11.82
C LEU A 509 -17.87 -8.10 11.86
N GLN A 510 -17.62 -6.96 12.50
CA GLN A 510 -16.27 -6.43 12.70
C GLN A 510 -15.40 -7.35 13.56
N LYS A 511 -15.95 -7.88 14.66
CA LYS A 511 -15.25 -8.86 15.50
C LYS A 511 -14.85 -10.10 14.71
N LYS A 512 -15.80 -10.68 13.95
CA LYS A 512 -15.53 -11.84 13.09
C LYS A 512 -14.47 -11.56 12.03
N ARG A 513 -14.49 -10.37 11.41
CA ARG A 513 -13.45 -9.96 10.44
C ARG A 513 -12.07 -9.86 11.09
N ARG A 514 -11.95 -9.26 12.29
CA ARG A 514 -10.69 -9.18 13.03
C ARG A 514 -10.17 -10.56 13.42
N GLU A 515 -11.05 -11.45 13.90
CA GLU A 515 -10.69 -12.84 14.23
C GLU A 515 -10.22 -13.62 12.99
N GLN A 516 -10.90 -13.47 11.85
CA GLN A 516 -10.47 -14.08 10.59
C GLN A 516 -9.13 -13.53 10.10
N GLN A 517 -8.93 -12.21 10.19
CA GLN A 517 -7.67 -11.58 9.80
C GLN A 517 -6.52 -12.00 10.72
N GLN A 518 -6.76 -12.07 12.03
CA GLN A 518 -5.79 -12.58 13.00
C GLN A 518 -5.49 -14.06 12.74
N ALA A 519 -6.50 -14.90 12.52
CA ALA A 519 -6.30 -16.30 12.18
C ALA A 519 -5.52 -16.49 10.87
N GLN A 520 -5.72 -15.60 9.87
CA GLN A 520 -4.90 -15.59 8.66
C GLN A 520 -3.46 -15.15 8.93
N ILE A 521 -3.24 -14.15 9.78
CA ILE A 521 -1.91 -13.70 10.21
C ILE A 521 -1.21 -14.82 10.96
N ASP A 522 -1.88 -15.45 11.93
CA ASP A 522 -1.36 -16.55 12.73
C ASP A 522 -1.05 -17.77 11.85
N LYS A 523 -1.91 -18.08 10.87
CA LYS A 523 -1.65 -19.14 9.87
C LYS A 523 -0.43 -18.81 9.01
N LYS A 524 -0.28 -17.56 8.59
CA LYS A 524 0.88 -17.08 7.81
C LYS A 524 2.17 -17.02 8.64
N GLN A 525 2.09 -16.67 9.93
CA GLN A 525 3.22 -16.71 10.86
C GLN A 525 3.63 -18.16 11.19
N LYS A 526 2.67 -19.07 11.36
CA LYS A 526 2.95 -20.51 11.49
C LYS A 526 3.61 -21.08 10.25
N LEU A 527 3.15 -20.69 9.05
CA LEU A 527 3.84 -21.02 7.80
C LEU A 527 5.24 -20.40 7.75
N GLY A 528 5.41 -19.14 8.15
CA GLY A 528 6.71 -18.46 8.17
C GLY A 528 7.73 -19.11 9.11
N ASN A 529 7.27 -19.62 10.27
CA ASN A 529 8.12 -20.32 11.23
C ASN A 529 8.45 -21.76 10.83
N GLN A 530 7.69 -22.38 9.93
CA GLN A 530 8.01 -23.67 9.32
C GLN A 530 8.98 -23.55 8.13
N VAL A 531 9.22 -22.33 7.62
CA VAL A 531 10.07 -22.06 6.45
C VAL A 531 11.51 -21.70 6.86
N SER A 532 11.88 -21.86 8.13
CA SER A 532 13.25 -21.61 8.61
C SER A 532 14.26 -22.72 8.32
N ASP A 533 13.83 -23.88 7.79
CA ASP A 533 14.73 -24.94 7.33
C ASP A 533 14.68 -25.10 5.79
N LYS A 534 15.76 -24.71 5.12
CA LYS A 534 15.85 -24.67 3.63
C LYS A 534 15.66 -26.05 2.96
N SER A 535 15.86 -27.15 3.69
CA SER A 535 15.66 -28.51 3.16
C SER A 535 14.18 -28.86 3.01
N GLU A 536 13.34 -28.44 3.96
CA GLU A 536 11.93 -28.81 4.02
C GLU A 536 11.09 -28.10 2.94
N SER A 537 11.41 -26.83 2.65
CA SER A 537 10.83 -26.06 1.54
C SER A 537 11.05 -26.74 0.18
N THR A 538 12.21 -27.36 -0.01
CA THR A 538 12.55 -28.04 -1.26
C THR A 538 11.79 -29.36 -1.40
N LEU A 539 11.55 -30.09 -0.31
CA LEU A 539 10.76 -31.32 -0.30
C LEU A 539 9.26 -31.03 -0.46
N LEU A 540 8.75 -29.99 0.23
CA LEU A 540 7.35 -29.57 0.14
C LEU A 540 6.97 -29.14 -1.27
N ALA A 541 7.85 -28.43 -1.99
CA ALA A 541 7.64 -28.11 -3.39
C ALA A 541 7.65 -29.33 -4.33
N THR A 542 8.35 -30.43 -4.00
CA THR A 542 8.18 -31.71 -4.73
C THR A 542 6.83 -32.33 -4.40
N ARG A 543 6.45 -32.33 -3.12
CA ARG A 543 5.23 -32.97 -2.61
C ARG A 543 3.97 -32.40 -3.25
N VAL A 544 3.85 -31.07 -3.33
CA VAL A 544 2.68 -30.42 -3.96
C VAL A 544 2.52 -30.84 -5.41
N LEU A 545 3.60 -30.86 -6.19
CA LEU A 545 3.56 -31.27 -7.60
C LEU A 545 3.32 -32.78 -7.77
N LEU A 546 3.70 -33.59 -6.78
CA LEU A 546 3.44 -35.02 -6.75
C LEU A 546 1.96 -35.31 -6.46
N GLU A 547 1.33 -34.56 -5.55
CA GLU A 547 -0.11 -34.65 -5.23
C GLU A 547 -1.00 -34.29 -6.44
N GLU A 548 -0.49 -33.47 -7.36
CA GLU A 548 -1.11 -33.19 -8.67
C GLU A 548 -0.95 -34.34 -9.69
N SER A 549 -0.38 -35.49 -9.27
CA SER A 549 -0.15 -36.67 -10.11
C SER A 549 0.76 -36.42 -11.33
N LEU A 550 1.63 -35.42 -11.27
CA LEU A 550 2.59 -35.13 -12.34
C LEU A 550 3.69 -36.20 -12.45
N SER A 551 4.23 -36.37 -13.65
CA SER A 551 5.38 -37.21 -13.93
C SER A 551 6.68 -36.59 -13.41
N ILE A 552 7.71 -37.41 -13.17
CA ILE A 552 9.03 -36.93 -12.72
C ILE A 552 9.64 -35.90 -13.68
N ALA A 553 9.39 -36.05 -14.99
CA ALA A 553 9.87 -35.11 -16.00
C ALA A 553 9.18 -33.74 -15.89
N GLU A 554 7.86 -33.72 -15.66
CA GLU A 554 7.09 -32.49 -15.46
C GLU A 554 7.47 -31.78 -14.16
N ILE A 555 7.64 -32.54 -13.06
CA ILE A 555 8.12 -32.01 -11.78
C ILE A 555 9.54 -31.44 -11.95
N SER A 556 10.41 -32.16 -12.65
CA SER A 556 11.78 -31.72 -12.96
C SER A 556 11.78 -30.41 -13.75
N GLN A 557 10.93 -30.29 -14.77
CA GLN A 557 10.81 -29.08 -15.60
C GLN A 557 10.21 -27.90 -14.83
N ALA A 558 9.13 -28.13 -14.08
CA ALA A 558 8.47 -27.09 -13.26
C ALA A 558 9.41 -26.54 -12.19
N ARG A 559 10.28 -27.39 -11.65
CA ARG A 559 11.22 -27.03 -10.58
C ARG A 559 12.62 -26.65 -11.03
N GLN A 560 12.94 -26.83 -12.31
CA GLN A 560 14.30 -26.65 -12.86
C GLN A 560 15.36 -27.48 -12.11
N LEU A 561 14.99 -28.69 -11.67
CA LEU A 561 15.88 -29.63 -10.98
C LEU A 561 16.12 -30.87 -11.84
N SER A 562 17.23 -31.58 -11.62
CA SER A 562 17.48 -32.85 -12.31
C SER A 562 16.44 -33.91 -11.91
N GLN A 563 16.05 -34.80 -12.82
CA GLN A 563 15.15 -35.91 -12.50
C GLN A 563 15.69 -36.80 -11.36
N SER A 564 17.02 -36.97 -11.28
CA SER A 564 17.67 -37.68 -10.17
C SER A 564 17.46 -36.98 -8.81
N THR A 565 17.43 -35.65 -8.78
CA THR A 565 17.15 -34.87 -7.57
C THR A 565 15.68 -35.04 -7.15
N ILE A 566 14.75 -35.03 -8.12
CA ILE A 566 13.33 -35.28 -7.86
C ILE A 566 13.11 -36.70 -7.31
N MET A 567 13.71 -37.72 -7.92
CA MET A 567 13.64 -39.10 -7.41
C MET A 567 14.18 -39.22 -5.99
N ARG A 568 15.27 -38.53 -5.66
CA ARG A 568 15.78 -38.48 -4.27
C ARG A 568 14.77 -37.85 -3.32
N HIS A 569 14.18 -36.72 -3.69
CA HIS A 569 13.15 -36.06 -2.88
C HIS A 569 11.92 -36.95 -2.67
N ILE A 570 11.49 -37.70 -3.68
CA ILE A 570 10.36 -38.64 -3.55
C ILE A 570 10.72 -39.79 -2.61
N GLY A 571 11.94 -40.33 -2.69
CA GLY A 571 12.42 -41.35 -1.75
C GLY A 571 12.44 -40.83 -0.30
N GLU A 572 12.98 -39.62 -0.09
CA GLU A 572 12.99 -38.96 1.23
C GLU A 572 11.55 -38.72 1.75
N LEU A 573 10.65 -38.18 0.92
CA LEU A 573 9.25 -37.96 1.28
C LEU A 573 8.53 -39.26 1.62
N LYS A 574 8.77 -40.35 0.89
CA LYS A 574 8.13 -41.65 1.13
C LYS A 574 8.66 -42.33 2.39
N SER A 575 9.95 -42.13 2.71
CA SER A 575 10.51 -42.61 3.98
C SER A 575 9.95 -41.86 5.20
N GLN A 576 9.58 -40.58 5.03
CA GLN A 576 8.96 -39.75 6.07
C GLN A 576 7.45 -40.01 6.18
N ASP A 577 6.80 -40.32 5.06
CA ASP A 577 5.37 -40.59 4.96
C ASP A 577 5.11 -41.79 4.02
N PRO A 578 4.98 -43.01 4.59
CA PRO A 578 4.66 -44.20 3.81
C PRO A 578 3.32 -44.14 3.06
N SER A 579 2.43 -43.20 3.42
CA SER A 579 1.12 -43.00 2.77
C SER A 579 1.16 -42.03 1.58
N LEU A 580 2.35 -41.53 1.21
CA LEU A 580 2.54 -40.60 0.11
C LEU A 580 1.97 -41.16 -1.21
N ALA A 581 1.05 -40.40 -1.81
CA ALA A 581 0.45 -40.70 -3.10
C ALA A 581 1.46 -40.56 -4.26
N CYS A 582 2.23 -41.63 -4.51
CA CYS A 582 3.24 -41.69 -5.57
C CYS A 582 3.09 -42.91 -6.50
N ASP A 583 2.00 -43.68 -6.36
CA ASP A 583 1.79 -44.94 -7.08
C ASP A 583 1.73 -44.78 -8.60
N HIS A 584 1.33 -43.60 -9.09
CA HIS A 584 1.34 -43.27 -10.52
C HIS A 584 2.76 -43.26 -11.12
N LEU A 585 3.80 -43.18 -10.29
CA LEU A 585 5.20 -43.24 -10.69
C LEU A 585 5.80 -44.65 -10.58
N ARG A 586 5.02 -45.65 -10.14
CA ARG A 586 5.51 -47.02 -9.98
C ARG A 586 5.91 -47.62 -11.34
N PRO A 587 7.14 -48.15 -11.49
CA PRO A 587 7.54 -48.83 -12.72
C PRO A 587 6.68 -50.06 -13.05
N ALA A 588 6.78 -50.54 -14.30
CA ALA A 588 6.10 -51.76 -14.74
C ALA A 588 6.50 -52.99 -13.90
N ASP A 589 5.58 -53.95 -13.76
CA ASP A 589 5.76 -55.14 -12.90
C ASP A 589 6.99 -55.99 -13.26
N GLU A 590 7.36 -56.03 -14.55
CA GLU A 590 8.58 -56.70 -15.02
C GLU A 590 9.84 -56.07 -14.43
N VAL A 591 9.91 -54.73 -14.41
CA VAL A 591 11.03 -53.97 -13.83
C VAL A 591 11.06 -54.15 -12.32
N MET A 592 9.89 -54.06 -11.67
CA MET A 592 9.76 -54.25 -10.22
C MET A 592 10.21 -55.65 -9.78
N THR A 593 9.83 -56.69 -10.52
CA THR A 593 10.21 -58.08 -10.22
C THR A 593 11.70 -58.30 -10.44
N ALA A 594 12.24 -57.81 -11.56
CA ALA A 594 13.67 -57.95 -11.87
C ALA A 594 14.54 -57.25 -10.83
N VAL A 595 14.25 -55.99 -10.52
CA VAL A 595 14.99 -55.20 -9.53
C VAL A 595 14.82 -55.78 -8.12
N GLY A 596 13.62 -56.26 -7.76
CA GLY A 596 13.36 -56.90 -6.48
C GLY A 596 14.16 -58.19 -6.28
N ASN A 597 14.20 -59.05 -7.30
CA ASN A 597 15.00 -60.29 -7.28
C ASN A 597 16.51 -59.98 -7.17
N ALA A 598 17.00 -58.99 -7.91
CA ALA A 598 18.39 -58.54 -7.84
C ALA A 598 18.72 -57.98 -6.44
N TYR A 599 17.83 -57.16 -5.88
CA TYR A 599 17.98 -56.59 -4.55
C TYR A 599 18.10 -57.67 -3.46
N VAL A 600 17.23 -58.68 -3.49
CA VAL A 600 17.28 -59.81 -2.54
C VAL A 600 18.56 -60.63 -2.74
N ALA A 601 18.94 -60.93 -3.99
CA ALA A 601 20.14 -61.70 -4.28
C ALA A 601 21.42 -61.02 -3.77
N ILE A 602 21.54 -59.70 -3.96
CA ILE A 602 22.69 -58.92 -3.48
C ILE A 602 22.68 -58.82 -1.95
N LYS A 603 21.51 -58.64 -1.34
CA LYS A 603 21.38 -58.60 0.13
C LYS A 603 21.76 -59.93 0.78
N VAL A 604 21.43 -61.05 0.14
CA VAL A 604 21.82 -62.41 0.60
C VAL A 604 23.31 -62.66 0.39
N ALA A 605 23.88 -62.21 -0.73
CA ALA A 605 25.31 -62.35 -0.99
C ALA A 605 26.18 -61.56 0.01
N ASN A 606 25.63 -60.49 0.60
CA ASN A 606 26.19 -59.71 1.71
C ASN A 606 27.67 -59.33 1.52
N ASN A 607 28.04 -58.96 0.29
CA ASN A 607 29.38 -58.49 -0.03
C ASN A 607 29.55 -57.04 0.44
N PRO A 608 30.52 -56.73 1.32
CA PRO A 608 30.69 -55.39 1.89
C PRO A 608 30.86 -54.28 0.84
N ASN A 609 31.38 -54.60 -0.36
CA ASN A 609 31.61 -53.61 -1.41
C ASN A 609 30.32 -53.12 -2.10
N ASP A 610 29.23 -53.87 -1.97
CA ASP A 610 27.96 -53.60 -2.67
C ASP A 610 27.04 -52.62 -1.92
N PHE A 611 27.42 -52.21 -0.70
CA PHE A 611 26.65 -51.31 0.16
C PHE A 611 27.32 -49.94 0.32
N ASN A 612 26.51 -48.91 0.52
CA ASN A 612 26.92 -47.57 0.96
C ASN A 612 27.17 -47.54 2.48
N ASP A 613 27.77 -46.47 2.97
CA ASP A 613 28.08 -46.30 4.40
C ASP A 613 26.82 -46.26 5.30
N ASP A 614 25.66 -45.93 4.73
CA ASP A 614 24.35 -45.94 5.38
C ASP A 614 23.64 -47.31 5.34
N GLY A 615 24.28 -48.34 4.78
CA GLY A 615 23.73 -49.70 4.65
C GLY A 615 22.79 -49.89 3.45
N SER A 616 22.57 -48.88 2.62
CA SER A 616 21.79 -49.02 1.37
C SER A 616 22.61 -49.69 0.26
N ILE A 617 21.96 -50.45 -0.64
CA ILE A 617 22.64 -51.12 -1.77
C ILE A 617 23.02 -50.08 -2.84
N LYS A 618 24.27 -50.12 -3.31
CA LYS A 618 24.73 -49.30 -4.45
C LYS A 618 23.98 -49.70 -5.72
N LEU A 619 23.68 -48.72 -6.58
CA LEU A 619 22.95 -48.99 -7.83
C LEU A 619 23.71 -49.89 -8.81
N ARG A 620 25.05 -49.80 -8.82
CA ARG A 620 25.91 -50.53 -9.76
C ARG A 620 25.82 -52.06 -9.61
N PRO A 621 25.92 -52.64 -8.40
CA PRO A 621 25.65 -54.06 -8.17
C PRO A 621 24.31 -54.56 -8.74
N ILE A 622 23.24 -53.78 -8.57
CA ILE A 622 21.91 -54.12 -9.11
C ILE A 622 21.92 -54.07 -10.64
N PHE A 623 22.49 -53.02 -11.21
CA PHE A 623 22.64 -52.85 -12.66
C PHE A 623 23.45 -53.99 -13.31
N ASP A 624 24.54 -54.41 -12.66
CA ASP A 624 25.40 -55.49 -13.12
C ASP A 624 24.69 -56.86 -12.99
N HIS A 625 23.95 -57.09 -11.90
CA HIS A 625 23.14 -58.31 -11.71
C HIS A 625 22.05 -58.45 -12.77
N LEU A 626 21.46 -57.33 -13.17
CA LEU A 626 20.48 -57.24 -14.25
C LEU A 626 21.10 -57.29 -15.65
N LYS A 627 22.41 -57.55 -15.77
CA LYS A 627 23.15 -57.58 -17.04
C LYS A 627 22.91 -56.33 -17.90
N GLN A 628 22.76 -55.17 -17.26
CA GLN A 628 22.58 -53.87 -17.92
C GLN A 628 21.29 -53.76 -18.76
N SER A 629 20.30 -54.62 -18.51
CA SER A 629 19.02 -54.63 -19.24
C SER A 629 18.04 -53.53 -18.81
N ILE A 630 18.26 -52.92 -17.64
CA ILE A 630 17.42 -51.85 -17.06
C ILE A 630 18.33 -50.69 -16.70
N ASP A 631 17.94 -49.46 -17.06
CA ASP A 631 18.76 -48.27 -16.78
C ASP A 631 18.78 -47.85 -15.30
N TYR A 632 19.74 -47.00 -14.93
CA TYR A 632 19.93 -46.53 -13.57
C TYR A 632 18.75 -45.74 -13.00
N ASN A 633 17.98 -45.05 -13.83
CA ASN A 633 16.84 -44.24 -13.39
C ASN A 633 15.63 -45.13 -13.08
N ALA A 634 15.38 -46.13 -13.90
CA ALA A 634 14.37 -47.16 -13.68
C ALA A 634 14.70 -48.00 -12.43
N ILE A 635 15.97 -48.34 -12.20
CA ILE A 635 16.40 -49.00 -10.96
C ILE A 635 16.18 -48.09 -9.75
N ARG A 636 16.61 -46.83 -9.80
CA ARG A 636 16.45 -45.87 -8.69
C ARG A 636 14.97 -45.65 -8.35
N LEU A 637 14.11 -45.54 -9.36
CA LEU A 637 12.68 -45.38 -9.18
C LEU A 637 12.04 -46.65 -8.60
N ALA A 638 12.40 -47.83 -9.09
CA ALA A 638 11.90 -49.10 -8.56
C ALA A 638 12.28 -49.30 -7.08
N LEU A 639 13.50 -48.89 -6.69
CA LEU A 639 13.95 -48.99 -5.30
C LEU A 639 13.06 -48.22 -4.32
N ILE A 640 12.51 -47.06 -4.70
CA ILE A 640 11.55 -46.29 -3.88
C ILE A 640 10.32 -47.13 -3.50
N PHE A 641 9.99 -48.17 -4.26
CA PHE A 641 8.84 -49.07 -4.01
C PHE A 641 9.23 -50.44 -3.45
N ILE A 642 10.52 -50.78 -3.42
CA ILE A 642 11.05 -52.08 -2.96
C ILE A 642 11.66 -51.95 -1.56
N THR A 643 12.28 -50.82 -1.26
CA THR A 643 12.81 -50.53 0.08
C THR A 643 11.68 -50.03 0.98
N PRO A 644 11.57 -50.55 2.22
CA PRO A 644 10.58 -50.11 3.18
C PRO A 644 10.78 -48.66 3.62
#